data_AF-A0A9N8ECB3-F1
#
_entry.id   AF-A0A9N8ECB3-F1
#
_cell.length_a   1.000
_cell.length_b   1.000
_cell.length_c   1.000
_cell.angle_alpha   90.00
_cell.angle_beta   90.00
_cell.angle_gamma   90.00
#
_symmetry.space_group_name_H-M   'P 1'
#
loop_
_entity.id
_entity.type
_entity.pdbx_description
1 polymer ?
#
loop_
_entity_poly.entity_id
_entity_poly.type
_entity_poly.pdbx_seq_one_letter_code
_entity_poly.pdbx_strand_id
1 'polypeptide(L)'
;MSLIQPTIRRFPKDADTLADSNLPFSCVLTPMKTTVSVELDQTTKLPKKPTANAHHNYPLLASIPKCMQCGAPHPTKETHFWPSPYSMSADASPSFLLCYLCGGKTTIDQLPPYSGSGDSVDHQSPRIYQLPLLTTPEATYWSLPAKVCPPVCWFLLDGSCTHRSYWNTMAHLLPQVLEDIPPHVHVGILLAATVPSSGSEETATTFSYMDLTSPMPHMLQYVQYEDEEDDDDDDDDDDNGQLFENGGLLDRMALVPADSLHLPNIHAAIRSLVDYDPSQLTTTQQAYTVSMPLGKTIESVLDYMDRAHHPGQTDDIADESEKEDAASSFLEDHILYAGGKIMSFLASCPTDLRGEDWRPLTRKSLPRTTVGLGGFGGVVQKDAASPAAEKEDVTKPSTNGISNRISEKKAKKKLFLRRHLHDEETGIRTSATGDDDDEEEDLDTDMTPSSLLDYYRAPEHVEAYFTELGTQCAESALGVDIFVLVQPNDDGCEDSAELDVGLPFLRGLSDRSGAPGPLVFPVHQGYATPISNNPDIQRLKREVCARAPWGAYDGGEVESDDKPAGGACHQPMAFGGELRLRLSPSFEVDKSPVDEVDEGPQLAPLYSSGGIMGPASEEEDVGNLWRMGTCDPFTALSVDLDMKKKEAKDKLKVDGMGEINWKPVMQTCFAYTAIVKDPEQPGEYLAVRQMRIACVRTPLTDDVETLYSSMDPDVIGSVLYHKLTLTLLRDGLSMAQTIGEDWLKSLLVCAYQSAETEELLQREQAEKGLSKYDSNNDNTTLTFYANERLLDREGELSAEDVLLGQGHELIKTLPLIVYSLLHCDAIRPSTASSKMNVTTSSYLPTTDARCAAGAQMSSMTPPTMSKCIAPRLQLWSAGEGMILDMVDLKMEAVVQSVGEFGFEAKTGKPRPDLVLFLDAPDCIVVCDASYVSSGPSPSSKKNKKTCIGPLLDNAIKAAVRSYRTPPTIIYDFDEPDSQQDPLEKRPGYRRLLASLVEDQPGNNGASNFKQWGENLAEQIHEELEKEDD
;
A
#
# COMPACT_ATOMS: atom_id res chain seq x y z
N MET A 1 -16.55 -2.12 -4.59
CA MET A 1 -15.66 -3.09 -3.93
C MET A 1 -16.28 -3.56 -2.62
N SER A 2 -16.29 -4.88 -2.39
CA SER A 2 -16.63 -5.49 -1.09
C SER A 2 -15.51 -5.18 -0.09
N LEU A 3 -15.82 -5.17 1.22
CA LEU A 3 -14.80 -5.02 2.28
C LEU A 3 -14.09 -6.32 2.64
N ILE A 4 -14.69 -7.45 2.25
CA ILE A 4 -14.15 -8.80 2.43
C ILE A 4 -14.17 -9.43 1.05
N GLN A 5 -12.99 -9.74 0.53
CA GLN A 5 -12.80 -10.32 -0.80
C GLN A 5 -12.04 -11.63 -0.62
N PRO A 6 -12.73 -12.79 -0.50
CA PRO A 6 -12.04 -14.08 -0.47
C PRO A 6 -11.45 -14.40 -1.85
N THR A 7 -10.33 -15.13 -1.89
CA THR A 7 -9.72 -15.65 -3.13
C THR A 7 -10.69 -16.54 -3.89
N ILE A 8 -11.49 -17.31 -3.16
CA ILE A 8 -12.56 -18.18 -3.65
C ILE A 8 -13.89 -17.83 -3.00
N ARG A 9 -14.91 -17.54 -3.81
CA ARG A 9 -16.24 -17.15 -3.31
C ARG A 9 -17.05 -18.34 -2.80
N ARG A 10 -16.65 -19.56 -3.15
CA ARG A 10 -17.16 -20.82 -2.59
C ARG A 10 -16.06 -21.44 -1.75
N PHE A 11 -16.38 -21.82 -0.53
CA PHE A 11 -15.40 -22.40 0.39
C PHE A 11 -15.31 -23.91 0.19
N PRO A 12 -14.12 -24.50 0.33
CA PRO A 12 -13.95 -25.95 0.25
C PRO A 12 -14.76 -26.60 1.38
N LYS A 13 -15.45 -27.68 1.04
CA LYS A 13 -16.17 -28.50 1.99
C LYS A 13 -15.23 -29.43 2.75
N ASP A 14 -14.13 -29.85 2.13
CA ASP A 14 -13.10 -30.65 2.75
C ASP A 14 -11.70 -30.21 2.33
N ALA A 15 -10.71 -30.59 3.14
CA ALA A 15 -9.31 -30.20 2.96
C ALA A 15 -8.69 -30.81 1.69
N ASP A 16 -9.18 -31.98 1.27
CA ASP A 16 -8.68 -32.67 0.08
C ASP A 16 -9.08 -31.88 -1.18
N THR A 17 -10.34 -31.43 -1.27
CA THR A 17 -10.82 -30.53 -2.36
C THR A 17 -9.99 -29.24 -2.44
N LEU A 18 -9.59 -28.67 -1.30
CA LEU A 18 -8.73 -27.48 -1.29
C LEU A 18 -7.32 -27.81 -1.80
N ALA A 19 -6.70 -28.88 -1.29
CA ALA A 19 -5.37 -29.31 -1.70
C ALA A 19 -5.32 -29.64 -3.20
N ASP A 20 -6.31 -30.38 -3.70
CA ASP A 20 -6.43 -30.77 -5.11
C ASP A 20 -6.59 -29.56 -6.05
N SER A 21 -7.06 -28.42 -5.54
CA SER A 21 -7.19 -27.20 -6.34
C SER A 21 -5.89 -26.38 -6.45
N ASN A 22 -4.97 -26.56 -5.49
CA ASN A 22 -3.78 -25.72 -5.28
C ASN A 22 -4.05 -24.20 -5.25
N LEU A 23 -5.30 -23.80 -4.97
CA LEU A 23 -5.67 -22.39 -4.82
C LEU A 23 -5.31 -21.89 -3.42
N PRO A 24 -4.80 -20.65 -3.29
CA PRO A 24 -4.61 -20.05 -1.97
C PRO A 24 -5.96 -19.86 -1.27
N PHE A 25 -6.09 -20.34 -0.04
CA PHE A 25 -7.28 -20.13 0.78
C PHE A 25 -7.08 -18.91 1.67
N SER A 26 -7.36 -17.73 1.12
CA SER A 26 -7.10 -16.45 1.78
C SER A 26 -8.21 -15.45 1.50
N CYS A 27 -8.15 -14.29 2.15
CA CYS A 27 -9.01 -13.17 1.82
C CYS A 27 -8.28 -11.84 1.96
N VAL A 28 -8.70 -10.85 1.18
CA VAL A 28 -8.28 -9.46 1.33
C VAL A 28 -9.38 -8.69 2.04
N LEU A 29 -8.99 -7.96 3.08
CA LEU A 29 -9.84 -7.09 3.88
C LEU A 29 -9.53 -5.63 3.54
N THR A 30 -10.56 -4.83 3.27
CA THR A 30 -10.43 -3.38 3.13
C THR A 30 -11.30 -2.74 4.23
N PRO A 31 -10.71 -2.37 5.39
CA PRO A 31 -11.49 -1.94 6.56
C PRO A 31 -12.32 -0.69 6.28
N MET A 32 -11.78 0.20 5.45
CA MET A 32 -12.41 1.43 4.99
C MET A 32 -12.87 1.31 3.53
N LYS A 33 -13.73 2.22 3.08
CA LYS A 33 -14.22 2.24 1.69
C LYS A 33 -14.45 3.67 1.30
N THR A 34 -14.02 4.01 0.09
CA THR A 34 -14.31 5.31 -0.50
C THR A 34 -15.82 5.39 -0.67
N THR A 35 -16.45 6.39 -0.05
CA THR A 35 -17.82 6.78 -0.39
C THR A 35 -17.74 7.46 -1.75
N VAL A 36 -17.48 6.70 -2.80
CA VAL A 36 -17.76 7.16 -4.14
C VAL A 36 -19.26 7.36 -4.13
N SER A 37 -19.69 8.62 -4.07
CA SER A 37 -21.03 9.02 -4.44
C SER A 37 -21.17 8.61 -5.91
N VAL A 38 -21.51 7.34 -6.12
CA VAL A 38 -22.02 6.88 -7.40
C VAL A 38 -23.15 7.86 -7.64
N GLU A 39 -22.99 8.73 -8.65
CA GLU A 39 -24.06 9.53 -9.20
C GLU A 39 -25.13 8.51 -9.58
N LEU A 40 -25.99 8.19 -8.61
CA LEU A 40 -26.99 7.17 -8.78
C LEU A 40 -27.87 7.72 -9.88
N ASP A 41 -27.75 7.04 -11.02
CA ASP A 41 -28.49 7.25 -12.23
C ASP A 41 -29.88 7.77 -11.86
N GLN A 42 -30.19 9.02 -12.24
CA GLN A 42 -31.28 9.85 -11.70
C GLN A 42 -32.69 9.23 -11.85
N THR A 43 -32.76 8.03 -12.40
CA THR A 43 -33.93 7.20 -12.66
C THR A 43 -34.40 6.41 -11.43
N THR A 44 -33.52 6.08 -10.48
CA THR A 44 -33.92 5.46 -9.21
C THR A 44 -34.25 6.53 -8.17
N LYS A 45 -35.54 6.84 -8.03
CA LYS A 45 -36.07 7.76 -7.01
C LYS A 45 -35.88 7.20 -5.59
N LEU A 46 -34.65 7.22 -5.07
CA LEU A 46 -34.42 7.26 -3.63
C LEU A 46 -34.96 8.59 -3.08
N PRO A 47 -35.45 8.63 -1.83
CA PRO A 47 -36.09 9.82 -1.26
C PRO A 47 -35.13 11.02 -1.27
N LYS A 48 -35.45 12.00 -2.12
CA LYS A 48 -34.65 13.21 -2.48
C LYS A 48 -34.45 14.25 -1.36
N LYS A 49 -34.40 13.87 -0.10
CA LYS A 49 -33.93 14.76 0.97
C LYS A 49 -33.15 13.95 2.00
N PRO A 50 -31.80 13.98 1.95
CA PRO A 50 -31.04 13.90 3.18
C PRO A 50 -31.49 15.12 4.00
N THR A 51 -32.33 14.90 5.01
CA THR A 51 -32.54 15.92 6.03
C THR A 51 -31.17 16.23 6.64
N ALA A 52 -30.87 17.51 6.90
CA ALA A 52 -29.59 17.95 7.48
C ALA A 52 -29.15 17.19 8.76
N ASN A 53 -30.04 16.41 9.36
CA ASN A 53 -29.78 15.55 10.52
C ASN A 53 -29.32 14.11 10.18
N ALA A 54 -28.95 13.78 8.93
CA ALA A 54 -28.63 12.40 8.54
C ALA A 54 -27.40 11.82 9.26
N HIS A 55 -26.42 12.65 9.64
CA HIS A 55 -25.20 12.19 10.31
C HIS A 55 -25.40 11.86 11.80
N HIS A 56 -26.47 12.35 12.45
CA HIS A 56 -26.83 11.97 13.82
C HIS A 56 -27.73 10.73 13.91
N ASN A 57 -28.11 10.12 12.78
CA ASN A 57 -28.98 8.94 12.74
C ASN A 57 -28.22 7.65 12.45
N TYR A 58 -26.91 7.57 12.74
CA TYR A 58 -26.30 6.25 12.86
C TYR A 58 -26.92 5.57 14.07
N PRO A 59 -27.51 4.38 13.91
CA PRO A 59 -28.07 3.68 15.04
C PRO A 59 -26.96 3.37 16.05
N LEU A 60 -27.28 3.50 17.34
CA LEU A 60 -26.31 3.25 18.42
C LEU A 60 -25.87 1.79 18.38
N LEU A 61 -24.59 1.51 18.64
CA LEU A 61 -24.08 0.14 18.68
C LEU A 61 -24.88 -0.77 19.64
N ALA A 62 -25.39 -0.21 20.73
CA ALA A 62 -26.23 -0.90 21.71
C ALA A 62 -27.56 -1.43 21.13
N SER A 63 -27.99 -0.90 19.98
CA SER A 63 -29.21 -1.35 19.30
C SER A 63 -28.99 -2.54 18.35
N ILE A 64 -27.75 -2.95 18.09
CA ILE A 64 -27.48 -4.15 17.28
C ILE A 64 -27.73 -5.41 18.11
N PRO A 65 -28.53 -6.37 17.63
CA PRO A 65 -28.59 -7.71 18.21
C PRO A 65 -27.19 -8.35 18.23
N LYS A 66 -26.73 -8.80 19.39
CA LYS A 66 -25.46 -9.53 19.52
C LYS A 66 -25.73 -10.98 19.91
N CYS A 67 -24.88 -11.89 19.45
CA CYS A 67 -24.89 -13.25 19.96
C CYS A 67 -24.44 -13.26 21.43
N MET A 68 -25.25 -13.78 22.34
CA MET A 68 -24.91 -13.86 23.76
C MET A 68 -23.78 -14.84 24.08
N GLN A 69 -23.44 -15.73 23.14
CA GLN A 69 -22.37 -16.71 23.32
C GLN A 69 -21.00 -16.19 22.85
N CYS A 70 -20.91 -15.61 21.65
CA CYS A 70 -19.62 -15.17 21.08
C CYS A 70 -19.48 -13.64 20.93
N GLY A 71 -20.50 -12.87 21.29
CA GLY A 71 -20.53 -11.41 21.19
C GLY A 71 -20.65 -10.85 19.76
N ALA A 72 -20.78 -11.71 18.74
CA ALA A 72 -20.83 -11.27 17.35
C ALA A 72 -22.08 -10.40 17.08
N PRO A 73 -21.93 -9.22 16.46
CA PRO A 73 -23.06 -8.37 16.09
C PRO A 73 -23.80 -8.92 14.87
N HIS A 74 -25.12 -8.75 14.82
CA HIS A 74 -25.99 -9.25 13.76
C HIS A 74 -26.76 -8.12 13.06
N PRO A 75 -26.08 -7.24 12.30
CA PRO A 75 -26.73 -6.11 11.62
C PRO A 75 -27.59 -6.54 10.42
N THR A 76 -27.32 -7.72 9.86
CA THR A 76 -28.03 -8.27 8.70
C THR A 76 -28.55 -9.68 9.00
N LYS A 77 -29.49 -10.16 8.19
CA LYS A 77 -29.95 -11.56 8.20
C LYS A 77 -28.87 -12.53 7.75
N GLU A 78 -27.68 -12.06 7.36
CA GLU A 78 -26.64 -12.91 6.78
C GLU A 78 -25.91 -13.76 7.82
N THR A 79 -25.76 -13.24 9.02
CA THR A 79 -24.98 -13.82 10.10
C THR A 79 -25.78 -14.73 11.02
N HIS A 80 -27.08 -14.89 10.78
CA HIS A 80 -27.95 -15.68 11.64
C HIS A 80 -29.11 -16.35 10.90
N PHE A 81 -29.66 -17.39 11.53
CA PHE A 81 -30.96 -17.95 11.19
C PHE A 81 -32.03 -17.38 12.14
N TRP A 82 -33.10 -16.84 11.56
CA TRP A 82 -34.28 -16.41 12.29
C TRP A 82 -35.51 -17.15 11.74
N PRO A 83 -36.11 -18.08 12.51
CA PRO A 83 -37.29 -18.81 12.09
C PRO A 83 -38.48 -17.86 11.92
N SER A 84 -39.18 -17.92 10.78
CA SER A 84 -40.37 -17.10 10.57
C SER A 84 -41.41 -17.40 11.65
N PRO A 85 -41.94 -16.39 12.36
CA PRO A 85 -42.96 -16.61 13.39
C PRO A 85 -44.26 -17.23 12.84
N TYR A 86 -44.45 -17.26 11.52
CA TYR A 86 -45.62 -17.85 10.88
C TYR A 86 -45.51 -19.35 10.55
N SER A 87 -44.34 -19.98 10.72
CA SER A 87 -44.15 -21.40 10.38
C SER A 87 -44.41 -22.38 11.54
N MET A 88 -44.88 -21.88 12.68
CA MET A 88 -45.08 -22.68 13.90
C MET A 88 -46.52 -22.51 14.41
N SER A 89 -47.13 -23.57 14.92
CA SER A 89 -48.47 -23.54 15.52
C SER A 89 -48.54 -22.49 16.64
N ALA A 90 -49.73 -21.94 16.92
CA ALA A 90 -49.97 -20.88 17.93
C ALA A 90 -49.41 -21.17 19.35
N ASP A 91 -49.04 -22.42 19.64
CA ASP A 91 -48.46 -22.88 20.91
C ASP A 91 -46.93 -23.04 20.90
N ALA A 92 -46.23 -22.77 19.78
CA ALA A 92 -44.80 -23.02 19.61
C ALA A 92 -44.05 -21.76 19.17
N SER A 93 -43.59 -20.95 20.12
CA SER A 93 -42.69 -19.85 19.81
C SER A 93 -41.46 -19.87 20.73
N PRO A 94 -40.37 -20.49 20.30
CA PRO A 94 -39.06 -19.98 20.65
C PRO A 94 -38.63 -19.10 19.47
N SER A 95 -38.86 -17.81 19.61
CA SER A 95 -38.25 -16.81 18.76
C SER A 95 -36.83 -16.60 19.26
N PHE A 96 -35.89 -17.36 18.71
CA PHE A 96 -34.47 -17.23 18.99
C PHE A 96 -33.71 -16.89 17.71
N LEU A 97 -32.61 -16.16 17.88
CA LEU A 97 -31.59 -15.94 16.86
C LEU A 97 -30.56 -17.04 17.00
N LEU A 98 -30.26 -17.73 15.90
CA LEU A 98 -29.15 -18.68 15.86
C LEU A 98 -27.97 -18.07 15.09
N CYS A 99 -26.84 -17.90 15.77
CA CYS A 99 -25.63 -17.31 15.22
C CYS A 99 -24.90 -18.30 14.31
N TYR A 100 -24.64 -17.93 13.05
CA TYR A 100 -23.83 -18.78 12.14
C TYR A 100 -22.33 -18.76 12.46
N LEU A 101 -21.84 -17.79 13.23
CA LEU A 101 -20.43 -17.72 13.59
C LEU A 101 -20.03 -18.67 14.73
N CYS A 102 -20.96 -19.04 15.62
CA CYS A 102 -20.66 -19.96 16.75
C CYS A 102 -21.67 -21.10 16.94
N GLY A 103 -22.81 -21.08 16.23
CA GLY A 103 -23.92 -22.01 16.45
C GLY A 103 -24.76 -21.71 17.72
N GLY A 104 -24.45 -20.63 18.42
CA GLY A 104 -25.14 -20.23 19.65
C GLY A 104 -26.56 -19.72 19.42
N LYS A 105 -27.45 -19.99 20.39
CA LYS A 105 -28.84 -19.51 20.41
C LYS A 105 -28.96 -18.29 21.33
N THR A 106 -29.60 -17.24 20.86
CA THR A 106 -29.94 -16.04 21.64
C THR A 106 -31.45 -15.86 21.64
N THR A 107 -32.09 -15.88 22.81
CA THR A 107 -33.54 -15.71 22.94
C THR A 107 -33.92 -14.23 22.78
N ILE A 108 -35.09 -13.92 22.20
CA ILE A 108 -35.55 -12.52 22.03
C ILE A 108 -35.54 -11.74 23.33
N ASP A 109 -35.86 -12.38 24.46
CA ASP A 109 -35.92 -11.74 25.78
C ASP A 109 -34.57 -11.16 26.25
N GLN A 110 -33.47 -11.60 25.62
CA GLN A 110 -32.11 -11.14 25.86
C GLN A 110 -31.65 -10.07 24.86
N LEU A 111 -32.43 -9.80 23.81
CA LEU A 111 -32.12 -8.78 22.82
C LEU A 111 -32.57 -7.40 23.30
N PRO A 112 -31.89 -6.32 22.85
CA PRO A 112 -32.27 -4.95 23.22
C PRO A 112 -33.75 -4.67 22.85
N PRO A 113 -34.54 -4.02 23.73
CA PRO A 113 -35.91 -3.63 23.40
C PRO A 113 -35.90 -2.64 22.22
N TYR A 114 -36.78 -2.86 21.24
CA TYR A 114 -36.87 -2.01 20.06
C TYR A 114 -37.36 -0.60 20.43
N SER A 115 -36.52 0.41 20.28
CA SER A 115 -36.82 1.82 20.52
C SER A 115 -37.53 2.48 19.33
N GLY A 116 -38.60 1.87 18.83
CA GLY A 116 -39.44 2.45 17.78
C GLY A 116 -40.41 3.48 18.35
N SER A 117 -40.00 4.75 18.42
CA SER A 117 -40.89 5.86 18.77
C SER A 117 -41.85 6.15 17.60
N GLY A 118 -43.12 5.79 17.76
CA GLY A 118 -44.19 6.13 16.84
C GLY A 118 -45.55 5.93 17.48
N ASP A 119 -46.01 6.96 18.20
CA ASP A 119 -47.30 7.04 18.87
C ASP A 119 -48.47 6.71 17.94
N SER A 120 -49.10 5.55 18.16
CA SER A 120 -50.47 5.23 17.75
C SER A 120 -50.89 3.95 18.46
N VAL A 121 -51.44 4.13 19.66
CA VAL A 121 -52.13 3.09 20.43
C VAL A 121 -53.50 2.89 19.77
N ASP A 122 -53.64 1.85 18.94
CA ASP A 122 -54.87 1.05 18.89
C ASP A 122 -54.67 -0.22 18.05
N HIS A 123 -54.94 -1.36 18.71
CA HIS A 123 -55.13 -2.71 18.18
C HIS A 123 -54.49 -3.08 16.84
N GLN A 124 -53.22 -3.51 16.87
CA GLN A 124 -52.69 -4.39 15.84
C GLN A 124 -51.87 -5.52 16.48
N SER A 125 -52.09 -6.71 15.93
CA SER A 125 -51.35 -7.97 16.05
C SER A 125 -49.85 -7.80 16.31
N PRO A 126 -49.13 -8.82 16.84
CA PRO A 126 -47.69 -8.73 17.08
C PRO A 126 -46.99 -8.32 15.78
N ARG A 127 -46.70 -7.02 15.66
CA ARG A 127 -46.00 -6.45 14.53
C ARG A 127 -44.59 -6.99 14.67
N ILE A 128 -44.29 -7.93 13.79
CA ILE A 128 -42.98 -8.52 13.61
C ILE A 128 -41.94 -7.42 13.70
N TYR A 129 -41.04 -7.59 14.67
CA TYR A 129 -39.89 -6.75 14.96
C TYR A 129 -38.96 -6.70 13.74
N GLN A 130 -39.31 -5.87 12.77
CA GLN A 130 -38.38 -5.40 11.76
C GLN A 130 -37.85 -4.07 12.29
N LEU A 131 -36.71 -4.12 13.01
CA LEU A 131 -35.66 -3.17 12.65
C LEU A 131 -35.61 -3.17 11.13
N PRO A 132 -35.49 -2.01 10.45
CA PRO A 132 -35.11 -2.03 9.05
C PRO A 132 -33.70 -2.62 9.01
N LEU A 133 -33.63 -3.96 9.04
CA LEU A 133 -32.55 -4.79 8.56
C LEU A 133 -32.51 -4.40 7.09
N LEU A 134 -31.77 -3.33 6.81
CA LEU A 134 -31.55 -2.84 5.47
C LEU A 134 -31.08 -4.06 4.70
N THR A 135 -31.91 -4.54 3.78
CA THR A 135 -31.59 -5.71 2.95
C THR A 135 -30.44 -5.44 1.98
N THR A 136 -29.78 -4.28 2.07
CA THR A 136 -28.96 -3.69 1.02
C THR A 136 -28.10 -2.53 1.57
N PRO A 137 -27.11 -2.80 2.44
CA PRO A 137 -25.73 -2.69 1.94
C PRO A 137 -24.75 -3.76 2.50
N GLU A 138 -23.69 -4.05 1.75
CA GLU A 138 -22.57 -4.96 2.11
C GLU A 138 -21.87 -4.60 3.44
N ALA A 139 -22.07 -3.38 3.95
CA ALA A 139 -21.54 -2.91 5.23
C ALA A 139 -22.51 -1.95 5.93
N THR A 140 -22.50 -1.94 7.26
CA THR A 140 -23.29 -1.02 8.10
C THR A 140 -22.40 -0.20 9.04
N TYR A 141 -22.81 1.04 9.33
CA TYR A 141 -22.09 2.00 10.18
C TYR A 141 -22.86 2.27 11.46
N TRP A 142 -22.15 2.31 12.58
CA TRP A 142 -22.72 2.51 13.92
C TRP A 142 -21.86 3.51 14.69
N SER A 143 -22.48 4.37 15.48
CA SER A 143 -21.77 5.32 16.34
C SER A 143 -21.57 4.75 17.74
N LEU A 144 -20.44 5.12 18.34
CA LEU A 144 -20.10 4.89 19.74
C LEU A 144 -20.10 6.24 20.48
N PRO A 145 -20.61 6.32 21.72
CA PRO A 145 -20.41 7.50 22.55
C PRO A 145 -18.91 7.66 22.83
N ALA A 146 -18.33 8.83 22.51
CA ALA A 146 -16.94 9.15 22.79
C ALA A 146 -16.83 10.58 23.35
N LYS A 147 -15.87 10.83 24.25
CA LYS A 147 -15.49 12.19 24.64
C LYS A 147 -14.81 12.86 23.44
N VAL A 148 -15.10 14.14 23.21
CA VAL A 148 -14.46 14.90 22.12
C VAL A 148 -12.99 15.11 22.49
N CYS A 149 -12.11 14.37 21.83
CA CYS A 149 -10.66 14.48 21.99
C CYS A 149 -10.08 14.99 20.67
N PRO A 150 -9.20 16.00 20.66
CA PRO A 150 -8.59 16.46 19.42
C PRO A 150 -7.66 15.38 18.84
N PRO A 151 -7.62 15.21 17.52
CA PRO A 151 -6.60 14.40 16.85
C PRO A 151 -5.27 15.17 16.78
N VAL A 152 -4.15 14.46 16.66
CA VAL A 152 -2.80 15.08 16.64
C VAL A 152 -2.04 14.86 15.32
N CYS A 153 -1.22 15.83 14.93
CA CYS A 153 -0.30 15.78 13.80
C CYS A 153 1.11 16.16 14.25
N TRP A 154 2.04 15.21 14.22
CA TRP A 154 3.46 15.46 14.47
C TRP A 154 4.22 15.56 13.15
N PHE A 155 4.90 16.68 12.92
CA PHE A 155 5.89 16.82 11.85
C PHE A 155 7.28 16.59 12.43
N LEU A 156 7.89 15.45 12.10
CA LEU A 156 9.26 15.15 12.47
C LEU A 156 10.17 15.50 11.30
N LEU A 157 11.10 16.43 11.51
CA LEU A 157 11.99 16.91 10.47
C LEU A 157 13.43 16.50 10.79
N ASP A 158 14.14 15.99 9.77
CA ASP A 158 15.56 15.67 9.88
C ASP A 158 16.39 16.94 10.15
N GLY A 159 16.71 17.17 11.42
CA GLY A 159 17.47 18.31 11.90
C GLY A 159 18.96 18.23 11.54
N SER A 160 19.43 17.08 11.04
CA SER A 160 20.81 16.89 10.59
C SER A 160 21.06 17.43 9.18
N CYS A 161 20.00 17.67 8.40
CA CYS A 161 20.13 18.04 6.99
C CYS A 161 20.78 19.43 6.81
N THR A 162 22.00 19.49 6.29
CA THR A 162 22.69 20.77 6.01
C THR A 162 22.25 21.44 4.71
N HIS A 163 21.39 20.79 3.93
CA HIS A 163 21.12 21.23 2.58
C HIS A 163 19.92 22.17 2.52
N ARG A 164 20.17 23.38 2.03
CA ARG A 164 19.15 24.42 1.92
C ARG A 164 17.96 24.02 1.05
N SER A 165 18.15 23.14 0.07
CA SER A 165 17.10 22.64 -0.82
C SER A 165 16.03 21.85 -0.05
N TYR A 166 16.42 21.06 0.95
CA TYR A 166 15.50 20.34 1.85
C TYR A 166 14.63 21.33 2.64
N TRP A 167 15.26 22.28 3.35
CA TRP A 167 14.54 23.28 4.15
C TRP A 167 13.66 24.20 3.30
N ASN A 168 14.13 24.60 2.11
CA ASN A 168 13.30 25.33 1.15
C ASN A 168 12.07 24.50 0.75
N THR A 169 12.22 23.20 0.55
CA THR A 169 11.11 22.32 0.20
C THR A 169 10.11 22.23 1.35
N MET A 170 10.57 22.02 2.59
CA MET A 170 9.73 22.00 3.80
C MET A 170 8.99 23.32 4.03
N ALA A 171 9.69 24.45 3.91
CA ALA A 171 9.10 25.77 4.10
C ALA A 171 8.03 26.13 3.06
N HIS A 172 8.02 25.47 1.90
CA HIS A 172 6.96 25.63 0.90
C HIS A 172 5.87 24.57 1.02
N LEU A 173 6.23 23.34 1.37
CA LEU A 173 5.32 22.20 1.48
C LEU A 173 4.40 22.33 2.70
N LEU A 174 4.98 22.44 3.90
CA LEU A 174 4.22 22.36 5.15
C LEU A 174 3.13 23.44 5.28
N PRO A 175 3.35 24.72 4.89
CA PRO A 175 2.28 25.72 4.93
C PRO A 175 1.07 25.34 4.07
N GLN A 176 1.31 24.70 2.91
CA GLN A 176 0.23 24.29 2.02
C GLN A 176 -0.51 23.05 2.56
N VAL A 177 0.19 22.16 3.26
CA VAL A 177 -0.44 21.01 3.94
C VAL A 177 -1.28 21.51 5.13
N LEU A 178 -0.77 22.49 5.88
CA LEU A 178 -1.47 23.10 7.02
C LEU A 178 -2.78 23.81 6.65
N GLU A 179 -2.87 24.38 5.44
CA GLU A 179 -4.12 24.95 4.93
C GLU A 179 -5.25 23.92 4.81
N ASP A 180 -4.91 22.64 4.64
CA ASP A 180 -5.85 21.53 4.53
C ASP A 180 -6.16 20.88 5.91
N ILE A 181 -5.50 21.30 7.00
CA ILE A 181 -5.69 20.75 8.35
C ILE A 181 -6.88 21.46 9.04
N PRO A 182 -7.91 20.73 9.50
CA PRO A 182 -9.02 21.26 10.26
C PRO A 182 -8.57 21.98 11.55
N PRO A 183 -9.24 23.08 11.93
CA PRO A 183 -8.84 23.91 13.07
C PRO A 183 -8.69 23.19 14.42
N HIS A 184 -9.43 22.11 14.63
CA HIS A 184 -9.43 21.33 15.89
C HIS A 184 -8.31 20.28 15.98
N VAL A 185 -7.53 20.08 14.90
CA VAL A 185 -6.37 19.17 14.92
C VAL A 185 -5.23 19.88 15.64
N HIS A 186 -4.57 19.17 16.54
CA HIS A 186 -3.43 19.67 17.29
C HIS A 186 -2.12 19.34 16.57
N VAL A 187 -1.25 20.34 16.39
CA VAL A 187 -0.03 20.23 15.57
C VAL A 187 1.22 20.42 16.44
N GLY A 188 2.22 19.57 16.21
CA GLY A 188 3.56 19.66 16.77
C GLY A 188 4.63 19.60 15.69
N ILE A 189 5.73 20.31 15.89
CA ILE A 189 6.91 20.28 15.01
C ILE A 189 8.13 19.98 15.86
N LEU A 190 8.81 18.88 15.55
CA LEU A 190 10.01 18.42 16.23
C LEU A 190 11.14 18.21 15.22
N LEU A 191 12.32 18.72 15.55
CA LEU A 191 13.54 18.48 14.79
C LEU A 191 14.46 17.65 15.66
N ALA A 192 15.14 16.67 15.08
CA ALA A 192 16.10 15.85 15.80
C ALA A 192 17.39 15.66 15.00
N ALA A 193 18.52 15.67 15.72
CA ALA A 193 19.84 15.41 15.16
C ALA A 193 20.76 14.81 16.22
N THR A 194 21.49 13.75 15.89
CA THR A 194 22.60 13.23 16.70
C THR A 194 23.86 13.99 16.34
N VAL A 195 24.50 14.60 17.33
CA VAL A 195 25.72 15.39 17.15
C VAL A 195 26.84 14.74 17.97
N PRO A 196 28.06 14.59 17.43
CA PRO A 196 29.20 14.13 18.22
C PRO A 196 29.49 15.12 19.34
N SER A 197 29.69 14.61 20.57
CA SER A 197 30.15 15.46 21.67
C SER A 197 31.54 16.02 21.37
N SER A 198 31.73 17.33 21.55
CA SER A 198 33.02 18.00 21.28
C SER A 198 34.15 17.61 22.26
N GLY A 199 33.88 16.77 23.26
CA GLY A 199 34.82 16.40 24.31
C GLY A 199 34.73 14.97 24.85
N SER A 200 33.76 14.16 24.45
CA SER A 200 33.64 12.73 24.79
C SER A 200 33.45 11.88 23.52
N GLU A 201 33.73 10.57 23.60
CA GLU A 201 33.41 9.63 22.52
C GLU A 201 31.90 9.38 22.41
N GLU A 202 31.11 9.89 23.36
CA GLU A 202 29.66 9.75 23.40
C GLU A 202 28.97 10.63 22.34
N THR A 203 27.89 10.08 21.80
CA THR A 203 26.95 10.78 20.95
C THR A 203 25.92 11.52 21.79
N ALA A 204 25.61 12.76 21.43
CA ALA A 204 24.55 13.53 22.07
C ALA A 204 23.38 13.68 21.10
N THR A 205 22.18 13.32 21.53
CA THR A 205 20.97 13.56 20.75
C THR A 205 20.46 14.95 21.05
N THR A 206 20.32 15.76 20.00
CA THR A 206 19.74 17.08 20.10
C THR A 206 18.30 17.04 19.59
N PHE A 207 17.36 17.40 20.46
CA PHE A 207 15.98 17.68 20.10
C PHE A 207 15.75 19.19 20.04
N SER A 208 15.18 19.67 18.94
CA SER A 208 14.76 21.06 18.81
C SER A 208 13.25 21.11 18.62
N TYR A 209 12.56 21.56 19.65
CA TYR A 209 11.12 21.74 19.66
C TYR A 209 10.78 23.20 19.32
N MET A 210 9.80 23.41 18.45
CA MET A 210 9.30 24.74 18.13
C MET A 210 8.17 25.11 19.09
N ASP A 211 8.35 26.15 19.91
CA ASP A 211 7.25 26.70 20.71
C ASP A 211 6.22 27.38 19.79
N LEU A 212 5.10 26.68 19.58
CA LEU A 212 3.99 27.15 18.74
C LEU A 212 2.97 27.98 19.52
N THR A 213 3.07 28.02 20.86
CA THR A 213 2.16 28.79 21.73
C THR A 213 2.46 30.30 21.67
N SER A 214 3.72 30.65 21.40
CA SER A 214 4.17 32.03 21.27
C SER A 214 4.01 32.58 19.83
N PRO A 215 3.61 33.86 19.66
CA PRO A 215 3.61 34.52 18.36
C PRO A 215 5.00 34.76 17.78
N MET A 216 6.04 34.67 18.61
CA MET A 216 7.43 34.64 18.19
C MET A 216 7.92 33.19 18.28
N PRO A 217 8.20 32.52 17.15
CA PRO A 217 8.64 31.13 17.20
C PRO A 217 10.00 31.07 17.89
N HIS A 218 10.03 30.38 19.03
CA HIS A 218 11.26 30.07 19.75
C HIS A 218 11.59 28.61 19.50
N MET A 219 12.77 28.34 18.95
CA MET A 219 13.32 26.99 18.91
C MET A 219 13.97 26.72 20.26
N LEU A 220 13.39 25.80 21.02
CA LEU A 220 13.94 25.32 22.28
C LEU A 220 14.74 24.06 22.00
N GLN A 221 16.03 24.11 22.30
CA GLN A 221 16.96 23.02 22.06
C GLN A 221 17.24 22.28 23.37
N TYR A 222 17.11 20.96 23.34
CA TYR A 222 17.41 20.02 24.41
C TYR A 222 18.47 19.06 23.91
N VAL A 223 19.41 18.75 24.79
CA VAL A 223 20.48 17.79 24.50
C VAL A 223 20.30 16.67 25.50
N GLN A 224 20.13 15.45 25.00
CA GLN A 224 20.05 14.23 25.78
C GLN A 224 21.32 13.42 25.53
N TYR A 225 22.00 13.06 26.62
CA TYR A 225 23.17 12.18 26.60
C TYR A 225 22.72 10.74 26.82
N GLU A 226 23.43 9.76 26.25
CA GLU A 226 23.00 8.36 26.31
C GLU A 226 23.14 7.73 27.70
N ASP A 227 24.02 8.26 28.54
CA ASP A 227 24.30 7.73 29.90
C ASP A 227 23.46 8.40 31.01
N GLU A 228 22.58 9.35 30.68
CA GLU A 228 21.63 9.94 31.63
C GLU A 228 20.35 9.09 31.71
N GLU A 229 20.48 7.78 31.88
CA GLU A 229 19.33 6.96 32.30
C GLU A 229 18.89 7.46 33.69
N ASP A 230 17.60 7.76 33.84
CA ASP A 230 16.99 8.40 35.01
C ASP A 230 17.25 7.57 36.29
N ASP A 231 18.39 7.78 36.95
CA ASP A 231 18.71 7.31 38.31
C ASP A 231 17.83 8.06 39.37
N ASP A 232 16.53 8.17 39.11
CA ASP A 232 15.54 8.84 39.98
C ASP A 232 15.08 7.94 41.16
N ASP A 233 15.67 6.75 41.33
CA ASP A 233 15.34 5.78 42.38
C ASP A 233 16.08 5.99 43.72
N ASP A 234 16.95 6.99 43.84
CA ASP A 234 17.60 7.30 45.12
C ASP A 234 16.73 8.26 45.98
N ASP A 235 15.83 7.63 46.75
CA ASP A 235 15.03 8.13 47.90
C ASP A 235 15.87 8.76 49.05
N ASP A 236 17.04 9.33 48.76
CA ASP A 236 17.85 10.02 49.76
C ASP A 236 17.23 11.41 50.06
N ASP A 237 16.49 11.45 51.18
CA ASP A 237 15.87 12.57 51.93
C ASP A 237 16.79 13.81 52.20
N ASP A 238 17.82 14.08 51.39
CA ASP A 238 18.68 15.24 51.53
C ASP A 238 18.00 16.51 50.99
N ASP A 239 17.24 17.12 51.89
CA ASP A 239 16.51 18.40 51.88
C ASP A 239 17.37 19.65 51.58
N ASN A 240 18.27 19.58 50.58
CA ASN A 240 19.19 20.64 50.17
C ASN A 240 18.89 21.18 48.76
N GLY A 241 17.62 21.50 48.50
CA GLY A 241 17.13 22.77 47.94
C GLY A 241 17.92 23.56 46.89
N GLN A 242 18.53 22.92 45.88
CA GLN A 242 18.77 23.56 44.58
C GLN A 242 17.98 22.83 43.50
N LEU A 243 16.67 23.09 43.50
CA LEU A 243 15.77 22.82 42.37
C LEU A 243 16.33 23.50 41.13
N PHE A 244 17.03 22.74 40.28
CA PHE A 244 17.14 23.10 38.88
C PHE A 244 15.74 22.90 38.28
N GLU A 245 14.94 23.97 38.22
CA GLU A 245 13.67 24.04 37.47
C GLU A 245 13.89 23.97 35.95
N ASN A 246 14.77 23.08 35.48
CA ASN A 246 14.90 22.75 34.08
C ASN A 246 13.97 21.57 33.79
N GLY A 247 12.66 21.85 33.70
CA GLY A 247 11.70 20.85 33.23
C GLY A 247 12.18 20.21 31.92
N GLY A 248 12.04 18.89 31.83
CA GLY A 248 12.56 18.08 30.73
C GLY A 248 11.90 18.44 29.39
N LEU A 249 12.40 17.83 28.30
CA LEU A 249 11.84 18.01 26.95
C LEU A 249 10.30 17.83 26.95
N LEU A 250 9.84 16.76 27.60
CA LEU A 250 8.43 16.36 27.66
C LEU A 250 7.54 17.39 28.38
N ASP A 251 8.06 18.09 29.39
CA ASP A 251 7.28 19.09 30.15
C ASP A 251 7.04 20.38 29.35
N ARG A 252 7.85 20.58 28.30
CA ARG A 252 7.83 21.80 27.48
C ARG A 252 7.32 21.57 26.07
N MET A 253 7.23 20.32 25.63
CA MET A 253 6.50 19.97 24.42
C MET A 253 5.05 20.41 24.57
N ALA A 254 4.53 21.06 23.54
CA ALA A 254 3.13 21.47 23.48
C ALA A 254 2.58 21.24 22.07
N LEU A 255 1.32 20.85 22.02
CA LEU A 255 0.56 20.79 20.79
C LEU A 255 -0.45 21.93 20.74
N VAL A 256 -0.48 22.66 19.64
CA VAL A 256 -1.43 23.77 19.45
C VAL A 256 -2.47 23.41 18.39
N PRO A 257 -3.73 23.85 18.54
CA PRO A 257 -4.75 23.64 17.52
C PRO A 257 -4.37 24.36 16.22
N ALA A 258 -4.70 23.79 15.06
CA ALA A 258 -4.49 24.40 13.73
C ALA A 258 -5.52 25.50 13.42
N ASP A 259 -5.95 26.25 14.44
CA ASP A 259 -6.96 27.28 14.33
C ASP A 259 -6.40 28.62 13.87
N SER A 260 -7.29 29.58 13.61
CA SER A 260 -6.88 30.92 13.17
C SER A 260 -6.00 31.68 14.17
N LEU A 261 -5.96 31.25 15.44
CA LEU A 261 -5.17 31.89 16.49
C LEU A 261 -3.71 31.45 16.43
N HIS A 262 -3.46 30.14 16.28
CA HIS A 262 -2.11 29.58 16.32
C HIS A 262 -1.51 29.35 14.94
N LEU A 263 -2.31 29.19 13.88
CA LEU A 263 -1.82 28.98 12.52
C LEU A 263 -0.78 30.03 12.06
N PRO A 264 -0.90 31.34 12.38
CA PRO A 264 0.16 32.31 12.10
C PRO A 264 1.50 31.99 12.78
N ASN A 265 1.47 31.46 14.01
CA ASN A 265 2.66 31.06 14.76
C ASN A 265 3.32 29.85 14.11
N ILE A 266 2.53 28.85 13.71
CA ILE A 266 3.01 27.66 12.99
C ILE A 266 3.67 28.07 11.67
N HIS A 267 3.05 28.96 10.89
CA HIS A 267 3.65 29.50 9.67
C HIS A 267 4.95 30.28 9.94
N ALA A 268 5.02 31.05 11.03
CA ALA A 268 6.23 31.77 11.41
C ALA A 268 7.35 30.79 11.76
N ALA A 269 7.06 29.74 12.55
CA ALA A 269 8.00 28.67 12.88
C ALA A 269 8.53 27.98 11.62
N ILE A 270 7.66 27.58 10.70
CA ILE A 270 8.07 26.94 9.44
C ILE A 270 8.92 27.84 8.56
N ARG A 271 8.60 29.14 8.47
CA ARG A 271 9.43 30.08 7.69
C ARG A 271 10.82 30.24 8.29
N SER A 272 10.93 30.20 9.63
CA SER A 272 12.22 30.28 10.31
C SER A 272 13.13 29.08 10.01
N LEU A 273 12.57 27.94 9.61
CA LEU A 273 13.35 26.76 9.20
C LEU A 273 14.22 27.00 7.97
N VAL A 274 13.90 27.98 7.12
CA VAL A 274 14.75 28.32 5.95
C VAL A 274 16.10 28.89 6.38
N ASP A 275 16.12 29.54 7.54
CA ASP A 275 17.32 30.11 8.15
C ASP A 275 17.98 29.14 9.14
N TYR A 276 17.43 27.94 9.32
CA TYR A 276 18.05 26.89 10.12
C TYR A 276 19.32 26.39 9.42
N ASP A 277 20.43 26.46 10.14
CA ASP A 277 21.74 26.05 9.65
C ASP A 277 22.36 25.09 10.67
N PRO A 278 22.25 23.76 10.44
CA PRO A 278 22.82 22.78 11.35
C PRO A 278 24.35 22.77 11.33
N SER A 279 25.01 23.51 10.43
CA SER A 279 26.45 23.73 10.54
C SER A 279 26.84 24.48 11.81
N GLN A 280 25.90 25.18 12.46
CA GLN A 280 26.13 25.77 13.79
C GLN A 280 26.24 24.71 14.89
N LEU A 281 25.67 23.52 14.67
CA LEU A 281 25.74 22.38 15.60
C LEU A 281 27.05 21.60 15.45
N THR A 282 27.79 21.79 14.36
CA THR A 282 29.00 21.01 14.07
C THR A 282 30.25 21.87 14.02
N THR A 283 31.34 21.39 14.61
CA THR A 283 32.66 21.93 14.28
C THR A 283 33.07 21.38 12.89
N THR A 284 33.79 22.19 12.10
CA THR A 284 34.04 22.01 10.65
C THR A 284 34.72 20.69 10.22
N GLN A 285 35.05 19.78 11.13
CA GLN A 285 35.71 18.50 10.83
C GLN A 285 34.83 17.24 10.95
N GLN A 286 33.60 17.31 11.48
CA GLN A 286 32.77 16.12 11.77
C GLN A 286 31.41 16.06 11.03
N ALA A 287 31.19 16.88 10.01
CA ALA A 287 29.91 16.99 9.30
C ALA A 287 29.34 15.67 8.72
N TYR A 288 30.15 14.63 8.58
CA TYR A 288 29.73 13.32 8.03
C TYR A 288 29.03 12.39 9.04
N THR A 289 28.92 12.79 10.31
CA THR A 289 28.41 11.92 11.39
C THR A 289 27.02 12.31 11.90
N VAL A 290 26.48 13.46 11.48
CA VAL A 290 25.16 13.91 11.94
C VAL A 290 24.06 13.16 11.18
N SER A 291 23.10 12.62 11.90
CA SER A 291 21.89 11.97 11.37
C SER A 291 20.72 12.15 12.32
N MET A 292 19.52 11.89 11.84
CA MET A 292 18.31 11.91 12.67
C MET A 292 18.19 10.63 13.51
N PRO A 293 18.08 10.70 14.85
CA PRO A 293 17.74 9.55 15.69
C PRO A 293 16.22 9.35 15.66
N LEU A 294 15.73 8.71 14.59
CA LEU A 294 14.30 8.58 14.32
C LEU A 294 13.59 7.77 15.42
N GLY A 295 14.21 6.69 15.89
CA GLY A 295 13.67 5.83 16.94
C GLY A 295 13.39 6.61 18.23
N LYS A 296 14.46 7.18 18.83
CA LYS A 296 14.37 8.05 20.03
C LYS A 296 13.41 9.22 19.87
N THR A 297 13.31 9.79 18.66
CA THR A 297 12.36 10.88 18.38
C THR A 297 10.91 10.43 18.49
N ILE A 298 10.59 9.23 18.03
CA ILE A 298 9.24 8.67 18.11
C ILE A 298 8.93 8.20 19.52
N GLU A 299 9.88 7.60 20.23
CA GLU A 299 9.75 7.28 21.67
C GLU A 299 9.38 8.53 22.48
N SER A 300 10.08 9.65 22.26
CA SER A 300 9.75 10.93 22.90
C SER A 300 8.32 11.42 22.58
N VAL A 301 7.80 11.12 21.38
CA VAL A 301 6.41 11.42 21.03
C VAL A 301 5.46 10.49 21.77
N LEU A 302 5.76 9.19 21.86
CA LEU A 302 4.95 8.22 22.61
C LEU A 302 4.91 8.59 24.09
N ASP A 303 6.05 8.89 24.71
CA ASP A 303 6.14 9.33 26.11
C ASP A 303 5.30 10.58 26.37
N TYR A 304 5.35 11.55 25.44
CA TYR A 304 4.50 12.74 25.52
C TYR A 304 3.01 12.37 25.44
N MET A 305 2.65 11.45 24.56
CA MET A 305 1.26 11.03 24.35
C MET A 305 0.72 10.21 25.53
N ASP A 306 1.54 9.39 26.17
CA ASP A 306 1.20 8.66 27.40
C ASP A 306 0.98 9.60 28.60
N ARG A 307 1.84 10.62 28.75
CA ARG A 307 1.66 11.70 29.73
C ARG A 307 0.43 12.55 29.43
N ALA A 308 0.05 12.66 28.17
CA ALA A 308 -1.17 13.30 27.70
C ALA A 308 -2.32 12.30 27.52
N HIS A 309 -2.57 11.47 28.56
CA HIS A 309 -3.59 10.42 28.69
C HIS A 309 -4.55 10.15 27.49
N HIS A 310 -4.62 8.90 27.02
CA HIS A 310 -5.43 8.51 25.86
C HIS A 310 -6.89 8.12 26.20
N PRO A 311 -7.87 8.33 25.27
CA PRO A 311 -9.23 7.82 25.36
C PRO A 311 -9.26 6.32 25.02
N GLY A 312 -8.90 5.48 25.98
CA GLY A 312 -8.88 4.03 25.77
C GLY A 312 -8.12 3.24 26.85
N GLN A 313 -7.17 3.88 27.53
CA GLN A 313 -6.62 3.34 28.78
C GLN A 313 -7.74 3.32 29.82
N THR A 314 -8.37 2.16 29.96
CA THR A 314 -9.11 1.86 31.18
C THR A 314 -8.07 1.73 32.26
N ASP A 315 -8.00 2.73 33.15
CA ASP A 315 -7.28 2.58 34.41
C ASP A 315 -7.85 1.33 35.10
N ASP A 316 -7.15 0.21 34.99
CA ASP A 316 -7.30 -0.96 35.86
C ASP A 316 -6.74 -0.65 37.27
N ILE A 317 -6.84 0.61 37.71
CA ILE A 317 -6.73 1.03 39.11
C ILE A 317 -8.07 0.70 39.79
N ALA A 318 -8.42 -0.58 39.73
CA ALA A 318 -9.31 -1.21 40.68
C ALA A 318 -8.42 -1.94 41.69
N ASP A 319 -8.59 -1.57 42.96
CA ASP A 319 -8.05 -2.22 44.16
C ASP A 319 -6.63 -1.86 44.63
N GLU A 320 -6.40 -0.58 44.98
CA GLU A 320 -5.70 -0.28 46.25
C GLU A 320 -6.43 0.82 47.03
N SER A 321 -7.35 0.37 47.89
CA SER A 321 -8.03 1.15 48.90
C SER A 321 -7.06 1.80 49.91
N GLU A 322 -7.36 3.06 50.29
CA GLU A 322 -7.04 3.75 51.57
C GLU A 322 -6.15 5.02 51.57
N LYS A 323 -6.06 5.82 50.49
CA LYS A 323 -5.60 7.23 50.59
C LYS A 323 -6.48 8.21 49.80
N GLU A 324 -7.66 8.53 50.35
CA GLU A 324 -8.74 9.27 49.66
C GLU A 324 -8.63 10.81 49.59
N ASP A 325 -7.61 11.50 50.13
CA ASP A 325 -7.74 12.97 50.32
C ASP A 325 -6.75 13.89 49.57
N ALA A 326 -5.86 13.41 48.70
CA ALA A 326 -4.85 14.28 48.05
C ALA A 326 -4.67 14.14 46.52
N ALA A 327 -5.20 13.10 45.88
CA ALA A 327 -4.95 12.85 44.45
C ALA A 327 -6.00 13.45 43.50
N SER A 328 -7.11 14.00 44.01
CA SER A 328 -8.24 14.39 43.16
C SER A 328 -8.12 15.79 42.52
N SER A 329 -7.06 16.56 42.77
CA SER A 329 -6.92 17.91 42.21
C SER A 329 -5.85 18.06 41.11
N PHE A 330 -5.08 17.00 40.80
CA PHE A 330 -4.03 17.05 39.78
C PHE A 330 -4.47 16.49 38.41
N LEU A 331 -5.59 15.76 38.35
CA LEU A 331 -6.07 15.12 37.12
C LEU A 331 -7.08 15.97 36.31
N GLU A 332 -7.46 17.17 36.76
CA GLU A 332 -8.50 17.98 36.09
C GLU A 332 -8.00 18.78 34.87
N ASP A 333 -6.68 18.92 34.65
CA ASP A 333 -6.12 19.79 33.58
C ASP A 333 -5.50 19.05 32.37
N HIS A 334 -5.51 17.71 32.32
CA HIS A 334 -4.91 16.96 31.21
C HIS A 334 -5.86 16.80 30.01
N ILE A 335 -5.39 17.20 28.82
CA ILE A 335 -6.11 17.05 27.55
C ILE A 335 -5.90 15.61 27.03
N LEU A 336 -6.99 14.91 26.74
CA LEU A 336 -6.93 13.58 26.13
C LEU A 336 -6.90 13.68 24.59
N TYR A 337 -6.06 12.90 23.92
CA TYR A 337 -5.92 12.92 22.45
C TYR A 337 -6.55 11.71 21.76
N ALA A 338 -7.27 11.92 20.65
CA ALA A 338 -7.98 10.86 19.93
C ALA A 338 -7.09 9.87 19.13
N GLY A 339 -5.76 10.01 19.23
CA GLY A 339 -4.81 9.46 18.26
C GLY A 339 -4.48 10.47 17.16
N GLY A 340 -3.79 10.04 16.12
CA GLY A 340 -3.24 10.97 15.14
C GLY A 340 -2.26 10.38 14.15
N LYS A 341 -1.37 11.23 13.65
CA LYS A 341 -0.35 10.85 12.67
C LYS A 341 1.00 11.50 12.96
N ILE A 342 2.06 10.72 12.79
CA ILE A 342 3.44 11.15 12.75
C ILE A 342 3.88 11.17 11.27
N MET A 343 4.31 12.32 10.79
CA MET A 343 4.86 12.49 9.45
C MET A 343 6.35 12.79 9.56
N SER A 344 7.18 11.80 9.25
CA SER A 344 8.64 11.90 9.30
C SER A 344 9.21 12.28 7.93
N PHE A 345 10.01 13.34 7.88
CA PHE A 345 10.70 13.82 6.69
C PHE A 345 12.20 13.59 6.87
N LEU A 346 12.73 12.57 6.19
CA LEU A 346 14.12 12.16 6.29
C LEU A 346 14.92 12.72 5.12
N ALA A 347 16.13 13.23 5.38
CA ALA A 347 17.07 13.62 4.34
C ALA A 347 18.26 12.64 4.24
N SER A 348 18.44 11.77 5.24
CA SER A 348 19.55 10.83 5.35
C SER A 348 19.15 9.57 6.12
N CYS A 349 20.01 8.55 6.11
CA CYS A 349 19.87 7.35 6.94
C CYS A 349 19.85 7.72 8.44
N PRO A 350 18.80 7.34 9.19
CA PRO A 350 18.73 7.53 10.64
C PRO A 350 19.94 6.98 11.41
N THR A 351 20.25 7.61 12.54
CA THR A 351 21.37 7.20 13.41
C THR A 351 21.16 5.79 13.95
N ASP A 352 19.91 5.42 14.26
CA ASP A 352 19.56 4.13 14.88
C ASP A 352 19.94 2.92 13.98
N LEU A 353 20.11 3.15 12.68
CA LEU A 353 20.51 2.14 11.70
C LEU A 353 22.03 2.03 11.51
N ARG A 354 22.81 2.94 12.10
CA ARG A 354 24.26 3.00 11.91
C ARG A 354 24.95 2.13 12.97
N GLY A 355 25.53 1.00 12.56
CA GLY A 355 26.45 0.25 13.43
C GLY A 355 27.74 1.03 13.73
N GLU A 356 28.54 0.55 14.69
CA GLU A 356 29.81 1.19 15.10
C GLU A 356 30.81 1.41 13.94
N ASP A 357 30.76 0.54 12.93
CA ASP A 357 31.62 0.56 11.74
C ASP A 357 30.95 1.21 10.49
N TRP A 358 29.85 1.94 10.68
CA TRP A 358 29.12 2.55 9.57
C TRP A 358 29.98 3.58 8.83
N ARG A 359 30.02 3.47 7.51
CA ARG A 359 30.62 4.47 6.61
C ARG A 359 29.69 4.65 5.43
N PRO A 360 29.49 5.88 4.93
CA PRO A 360 28.76 6.08 3.67
C PRO A 360 29.41 5.23 2.59
N LEU A 361 28.64 4.31 2.00
CA LEU A 361 29.11 3.53 0.86
C LEU A 361 29.34 4.51 -0.30
N THR A 362 30.59 4.71 -0.70
CA THR A 362 30.91 5.50 -1.90
C THR A 362 31.04 4.53 -3.07
N ARG A 363 29.93 4.00 -3.61
CA ARG A 363 29.99 3.20 -4.83
C ARG A 363 30.04 4.11 -6.06
N LYS A 364 30.70 3.61 -7.10
CA LYS A 364 30.76 4.26 -8.41
C LYS A 364 29.76 3.53 -9.30
N SER A 365 28.90 4.31 -9.97
CA SER A 365 28.00 3.92 -11.06
C SER A 365 26.74 3.12 -10.73
N LEU A 366 25.73 3.78 -10.16
CA LEU A 366 24.32 3.38 -10.28
C LEU A 366 23.51 4.43 -11.07
N PRO A 367 22.65 4.05 -12.03
CA PRO A 367 21.82 5.01 -12.74
C PRO A 367 20.85 5.71 -11.79
N ARG A 368 20.55 6.99 -12.03
CA ARG A 368 19.59 7.77 -11.22
C ARG A 368 18.22 7.09 -11.23
N THR A 369 17.82 6.50 -10.12
CA THR A 369 16.49 5.91 -9.94
C THR A 369 15.52 6.99 -9.44
N THR A 370 14.43 7.21 -10.18
CA THR A 370 13.24 7.81 -9.57
C THR A 370 12.46 6.68 -8.95
N VAL A 371 12.08 6.79 -7.68
CA VAL A 371 11.36 5.70 -7.02
C VAL A 371 9.94 5.61 -7.58
N GLY A 372 9.63 4.45 -8.18
CA GLY A 372 8.29 4.09 -8.63
C GLY A 372 7.32 3.97 -7.44
N LEU A 373 6.08 4.40 -7.60
CA LEU A 373 5.01 4.28 -6.58
C LEU A 373 4.48 2.83 -6.44
N GLY A 374 5.32 1.84 -6.75
CA GLY A 374 4.90 0.49 -7.11
C GLY A 374 4.49 0.40 -8.59
N GLY A 375 4.76 -0.74 -9.22
CA GLY A 375 4.34 -1.06 -10.59
C GLY A 375 5.49 -1.26 -11.56
N PHE A 376 5.23 -1.15 -12.86
CA PHE A 376 6.23 -1.35 -13.91
C PHE A 376 6.96 -0.06 -14.29
N GLY A 377 8.28 -0.03 -14.09
CA GLY A 377 9.17 0.86 -14.84
C GLY A 377 9.19 2.30 -14.36
N GLY A 378 9.37 2.52 -13.06
CA GLY A 378 9.55 3.84 -12.46
C GLY A 378 10.75 4.64 -12.98
N VAL A 379 10.74 5.14 -14.23
CA VAL A 379 11.52 6.31 -14.68
C VAL A 379 10.81 7.05 -15.82
N VAL A 380 10.52 8.34 -15.61
CA VAL A 380 10.69 9.35 -16.67
C VAL A 380 11.64 10.41 -16.16
N GLN A 381 12.93 10.17 -16.32
CA GLN A 381 13.92 11.19 -16.09
C GLN A 381 13.91 12.14 -17.29
N LYS A 382 13.81 13.42 -16.96
CA LYS A 382 14.01 14.54 -17.87
C LYS A 382 15.52 14.61 -18.12
N ASP A 383 15.95 14.44 -19.36
CA ASP A 383 17.29 14.90 -19.76
C ASP A 383 17.34 16.38 -19.39
N ALA A 384 18.11 16.75 -18.37
CA ALA A 384 18.43 18.14 -18.14
C ALA A 384 19.07 18.60 -19.45
N ALA A 385 18.38 19.48 -20.17
CA ALA A 385 18.87 20.02 -21.43
C ALA A 385 20.28 20.54 -21.16
N SER A 386 21.28 19.80 -21.65
CA SER A 386 22.67 20.23 -21.61
C SER A 386 22.67 21.64 -22.20
N PRO A 387 23.06 22.69 -21.44
CA PRO A 387 23.08 24.03 -21.99
C PRO A 387 23.97 23.96 -23.22
N ALA A 388 23.36 24.22 -24.37
CA ALA A 388 23.99 24.09 -25.68
C ALA A 388 25.39 24.67 -25.59
N ALA A 389 26.41 23.81 -25.71
CA ALA A 389 27.79 24.24 -25.79
C ALA A 389 27.86 25.30 -26.88
N GLU A 390 28.01 26.56 -26.46
CA GLU A 390 28.22 27.67 -27.36
C GLU A 390 29.41 27.28 -28.22
N LYS A 391 29.18 27.22 -29.54
CA LYS A 391 30.22 27.03 -30.52
C LYS A 391 31.19 28.20 -30.39
N GLU A 392 32.24 28.03 -29.59
CA GLU A 392 33.41 28.89 -29.64
C GLU A 392 34.00 28.78 -31.05
N ASP A 393 33.91 29.89 -31.75
CA ASP A 393 34.41 30.10 -33.10
C ASP A 393 35.95 30.13 -33.05
N VAL A 394 36.58 28.98 -33.31
CA VAL A 394 38.04 28.82 -33.32
C VAL A 394 38.64 29.55 -34.52
N THR A 395 39.06 30.80 -34.28
CA THR A 395 40.04 31.48 -35.13
C THR A 395 41.45 31.01 -34.73
N LYS A 396 42.15 30.41 -35.70
CA LYS A 396 43.59 30.05 -35.63
C LYS A 396 44.45 31.30 -35.29
N PRO A 397 45.56 31.17 -34.54
CA PRO A 397 46.81 30.80 -35.21
C PRO A 397 47.82 29.95 -34.40
N SER A 398 48.46 29.04 -35.14
CA SER A 398 49.88 28.67 -35.19
C SER A 398 50.69 28.28 -33.93
N THR A 399 51.37 27.14 -34.13
CA THR A 399 52.75 26.75 -33.77
C THR A 399 53.05 26.00 -32.46
N ASN A 400 53.49 24.75 -32.70
CA ASN A 400 54.53 23.96 -32.04
C ASN A 400 54.25 23.35 -30.65
N GLY A 401 54.24 22.01 -30.62
CA GLY A 401 54.36 21.25 -29.38
C GLY A 401 54.14 19.73 -29.55
N ILE A 402 54.97 19.07 -30.35
CA ILE A 402 55.06 17.59 -30.34
C ILE A 402 55.89 17.19 -29.11
N SER A 403 55.25 16.75 -28.03
CA SER A 403 55.76 15.73 -27.08
C SER A 403 54.86 15.71 -25.85
N ASN A 404 54.06 14.65 -25.67
CA ASN A 404 53.71 14.00 -24.39
C ASN A 404 52.46 13.12 -24.59
N ARG A 405 52.67 11.87 -25.06
CA ARG A 405 51.60 10.84 -25.09
C ARG A 405 52.06 9.48 -24.53
N ILE A 406 53.13 9.46 -23.72
CA ILE A 406 53.70 8.22 -23.14
C ILE A 406 53.60 8.18 -21.60
N SER A 407 53.18 9.26 -20.92
CA SER A 407 53.11 9.29 -19.44
C SER A 407 51.81 8.74 -18.83
N GLU A 408 50.68 8.70 -19.54
CA GLU A 408 49.40 8.27 -18.95
C GLU A 408 49.26 6.75 -18.75
N LYS A 409 49.92 5.93 -19.58
CA LYS A 409 49.85 4.46 -19.43
C LYS A 409 50.64 3.91 -18.24
N LYS A 410 51.56 4.69 -17.66
CA LYS A 410 52.31 4.30 -16.44
C LYS A 410 51.63 4.74 -15.14
N ALA A 411 50.74 5.73 -15.18
CA ALA A 411 50.01 6.18 -13.99
C ALA A 411 48.89 5.19 -13.60
N LYS A 412 48.15 4.63 -14.59
CA LYS A 412 47.09 3.64 -14.33
C LYS A 412 47.62 2.32 -13.75
N LYS A 413 48.82 1.87 -14.15
CA LYS A 413 49.43 0.64 -13.59
C LYS A 413 50.00 0.83 -12.17
N LYS A 414 50.30 2.06 -11.77
CA LYS A 414 50.82 2.37 -10.41
C LYS A 414 49.70 2.60 -9.39
N LEU A 415 48.49 2.96 -9.85
CA LEU A 415 47.30 3.03 -8.99
C LEU A 415 46.78 1.63 -8.64
N PHE A 416 46.84 0.68 -9.60
CA PHE A 416 46.42 -0.70 -9.40
C PHE A 416 47.31 -1.47 -8.39
N LEU A 417 48.63 -1.22 -8.41
CA LEU A 417 49.56 -1.85 -7.46
C LEU A 417 49.48 -1.28 -6.02
N ARG A 418 48.80 -0.14 -5.81
CA ARG A 418 48.70 0.50 -4.49
C ARG A 418 47.49 0.00 -3.69
N ARG A 419 46.50 -0.63 -4.35
CA ARG A 419 45.36 -1.29 -3.69
C ARG A 419 45.78 -2.59 -3.00
N HIS A 420 46.59 -3.41 -3.67
CA HIS A 420 47.06 -4.70 -3.12
C HIS A 420 48.00 -4.62 -1.90
N LEU A 421 48.45 -3.43 -1.50
CA LEU A 421 49.32 -3.26 -0.33
C LEU A 421 48.58 -2.68 0.89
N HIS A 422 47.29 -2.34 0.78
CA HIS A 422 46.52 -1.81 1.91
C HIS A 422 45.62 -2.86 2.59
N ASP A 423 45.38 -4.00 1.94
CA ASP A 423 44.60 -5.13 2.49
C ASP A 423 45.41 -6.06 3.43
N GLU A 424 46.72 -5.82 3.63
CA GLU A 424 47.50 -6.56 4.63
C GLU A 424 47.37 -5.99 6.06
N GLU A 425 46.72 -4.83 6.23
CA GLU A 425 46.62 -4.16 7.55
C GLU A 425 45.27 -4.37 8.27
N THR A 426 44.24 -4.91 7.59
CA THR A 426 42.90 -5.15 8.18
C THR A 426 42.64 -6.58 8.63
N GLY A 427 43.56 -7.53 8.38
CA GLY A 427 43.50 -8.88 8.96
C GLY A 427 42.33 -9.77 8.51
N ILE A 428 41.47 -9.32 7.59
CA ILE A 428 40.40 -10.14 7.02
C ILE A 428 41.00 -10.98 5.88
N ARG A 429 41.31 -12.23 6.17
CA ARG A 429 41.71 -13.22 5.16
C ARG A 429 40.47 -13.72 4.42
N THR A 430 40.12 -13.08 3.31
CA THR A 430 39.35 -13.78 2.26
C THR A 430 40.29 -14.77 1.57
N SER A 431 39.91 -16.04 1.56
CA SER A 431 40.73 -17.15 1.07
C SER A 431 40.80 -17.15 -0.47
N ALA A 432 41.64 -16.31 -1.04
CA ALA A 432 41.91 -16.29 -2.48
C ALA A 432 43.04 -17.27 -2.85
N THR A 433 42.70 -18.53 -3.12
CA THR A 433 43.50 -19.41 -3.98
C THR A 433 42.61 -20.38 -4.75
N GLY A 434 42.12 -19.96 -5.91
CA GLY A 434 41.46 -20.81 -6.91
C GLY A 434 41.08 -19.95 -8.12
N ASP A 435 41.41 -20.40 -9.33
CA ASP A 435 41.00 -19.78 -10.62
C ASP A 435 39.48 -19.96 -10.84
N ASP A 436 38.65 -19.49 -9.90
CA ASP A 436 37.20 -19.47 -10.06
C ASP A 436 36.83 -18.09 -10.63
N ASP A 437 36.23 -18.10 -11.81
CA ASP A 437 35.71 -16.92 -12.48
C ASP A 437 34.91 -16.09 -11.45
N ASP A 438 35.25 -14.79 -11.35
CA ASP A 438 34.63 -13.83 -10.44
C ASP A 438 33.09 -13.79 -10.64
N GLU A 439 32.37 -14.70 -9.99
CA GLU A 439 30.98 -14.51 -9.62
C GLU A 439 31.01 -13.37 -8.59
N GLU A 440 31.00 -12.12 -9.08
CA GLU A 440 30.49 -11.00 -8.29
C GLU A 440 29.07 -11.43 -7.88
N GLU A 441 28.95 -12.05 -6.71
CA GLU A 441 27.69 -12.47 -6.12
C GLU A 441 26.73 -11.28 -6.20
N ASP A 442 25.51 -11.52 -6.67
CA ASP A 442 24.42 -10.56 -6.87
C ASP A 442 23.88 -9.98 -5.52
N LEU A 443 24.78 -9.61 -4.60
CA LEU A 443 24.52 -9.05 -3.28
C LEU A 443 23.64 -7.78 -3.34
N ASP A 444 23.64 -7.09 -4.49
CA ASP A 444 22.96 -5.81 -4.68
C ASP A 444 21.43 -5.92 -4.83
N THR A 445 20.88 -7.14 -4.79
CA THR A 445 19.43 -7.37 -4.89
C THR A 445 18.83 -8.25 -3.82
N ASP A 446 19.68 -8.82 -2.97
CA ASP A 446 19.20 -9.73 -1.98
C ASP A 446 18.58 -8.95 -0.81
N MET A 447 17.30 -9.22 -0.57
CA MET A 447 16.49 -8.61 0.49
C MET A 447 16.42 -9.51 1.73
N THR A 448 17.24 -10.57 1.78
CA THR A 448 17.37 -11.38 2.99
C THR A 448 17.91 -10.55 4.16
N PRO A 449 17.55 -10.86 5.41
CA PRO A 449 17.97 -10.09 6.57
C PRO A 449 19.49 -10.03 6.70
N SER A 450 20.19 -11.14 6.48
CA SER A 450 21.65 -11.21 6.49
C SER A 450 22.28 -10.28 5.46
N SER A 451 21.80 -10.30 4.22
CA SER A 451 22.32 -9.46 3.15
C SER A 451 22.05 -7.98 3.41
N LEU A 452 20.91 -7.64 4.02
CA LEU A 452 20.57 -6.27 4.39
C LEU A 452 21.41 -5.77 5.58
N LEU A 453 21.59 -6.59 6.62
CA LEU A 453 22.45 -6.26 7.76
C LEU A 453 23.89 -6.01 7.29
N ASP A 454 24.42 -6.87 6.41
CA ASP A 454 25.74 -6.70 5.82
C ASP A 454 25.82 -5.47 4.91
N TYR A 455 24.80 -5.24 4.08
CA TYR A 455 24.74 -4.10 3.14
C TYR A 455 24.72 -2.77 3.88
N TYR A 456 23.83 -2.60 4.87
CA TYR A 456 23.71 -1.35 5.63
C TYR A 456 24.67 -1.26 6.82
N ARG A 457 25.33 -2.36 7.20
CA ARG A 457 26.09 -2.49 8.47
C ARG A 457 25.23 -2.13 9.67
N ALA A 458 23.99 -2.60 9.64
CA ALA A 458 22.99 -2.30 10.64
C ALA A 458 23.16 -3.21 11.88
N PRO A 459 22.78 -2.75 13.08
CA PRO A 459 22.71 -3.61 14.26
C PRO A 459 21.71 -4.76 14.04
N GLU A 460 22.03 -5.97 14.52
CA GLU A 460 21.18 -7.15 14.31
C GLU A 460 19.73 -6.93 14.76
N HIS A 461 19.50 -6.24 15.88
CA HIS A 461 18.17 -6.07 16.47
C HIS A 461 17.36 -4.89 15.90
N VAL A 462 17.90 -4.12 14.95
CA VAL A 462 17.27 -2.85 14.53
C VAL A 462 15.89 -3.05 13.90
N GLU A 463 15.69 -4.20 13.29
CA GLU A 463 14.45 -4.59 12.63
C GLU A 463 13.31 -4.83 13.64
N ALA A 464 13.61 -5.60 14.69
CA ALA A 464 12.70 -5.86 15.80
C ALA A 464 12.36 -4.55 16.52
N TYR A 465 13.36 -3.68 16.71
CA TYR A 465 13.19 -2.37 17.34
C TYR A 465 12.16 -1.49 16.62
N PHE A 466 12.32 -1.26 15.30
CA PHE A 466 11.36 -0.42 14.56
C PHE A 466 9.97 -1.05 14.41
N THR A 467 9.88 -2.37 14.40
CA THR A 467 8.61 -3.11 14.36
C THR A 467 7.85 -2.98 15.66
N GLU A 468 8.54 -3.14 16.80
CA GLU A 468 7.98 -2.93 18.13
C GLU A 468 7.53 -1.48 18.32
N LEU A 469 8.36 -0.52 17.94
CA LEU A 469 8.04 0.91 17.99
C LEU A 469 6.80 1.25 17.13
N GLY A 470 6.65 0.62 15.97
CA GLY A 470 5.45 0.75 15.14
C GLY A 470 4.20 0.14 15.78
N THR A 471 4.37 -0.94 16.54
CA THR A 471 3.28 -1.57 17.32
C THR A 471 2.82 -0.63 18.43
N GLN A 472 3.74 -0.09 19.22
CA GLN A 472 3.45 0.91 20.27
C GLN A 472 2.75 2.16 19.72
N CYS A 473 3.17 2.61 18.52
CA CYS A 473 2.45 3.68 17.81
C CYS A 473 1.00 3.29 17.50
N ALA A 474 0.73 2.08 17.02
CA ALA A 474 -0.64 1.63 16.76
C ALA A 474 -1.49 1.55 18.03
N GLU A 475 -0.91 1.12 19.15
CA GLU A 475 -1.56 1.09 20.48
C GLU A 475 -1.92 2.49 20.97
N SER A 476 -1.03 3.45 20.74
CA SER A 476 -1.24 4.88 21.01
C SER A 476 -2.15 5.57 19.96
N ALA A 477 -2.75 4.80 19.05
CA ALA A 477 -3.58 5.30 17.95
C ALA A 477 -2.86 6.30 17.01
N LEU A 478 -1.56 6.12 16.78
CA LEU A 478 -0.70 6.92 15.91
C LEU A 478 -0.23 6.12 14.69
N GLY A 479 -0.45 6.64 13.49
CA GLY A 479 0.16 6.12 12.26
C GLY A 479 1.46 6.84 11.93
N VAL A 480 2.48 6.15 11.40
CA VAL A 480 3.77 6.74 11.04
C VAL A 480 4.02 6.70 9.53
N ASP A 481 3.96 7.87 8.88
CA ASP A 481 4.42 8.04 7.50
C ASP A 481 5.90 8.44 7.46
N ILE A 482 6.62 7.88 6.48
CA ILE A 482 8.03 8.20 6.23
C ILE A 482 8.18 8.74 4.81
N PHE A 483 8.64 9.98 4.71
CA PHE A 483 8.93 10.69 3.46
C PHE A 483 10.43 10.94 3.36
N VAL A 484 11.12 10.20 2.48
CA VAL A 484 12.54 10.37 2.21
C VAL A 484 12.75 11.39 1.10
N LEU A 485 13.53 12.42 1.38
CA LEU A 485 13.80 13.53 0.47
C LEU A 485 15.26 13.48 -0.01
N VAL A 486 15.44 12.91 -1.20
CA VAL A 486 16.74 12.60 -1.79
C VAL A 486 17.26 13.77 -2.58
N GLN A 487 18.50 14.18 -2.30
CA GLN A 487 19.12 15.21 -3.10
C GLN A 487 19.78 14.64 -4.35
N PRO A 488 19.57 15.26 -5.51
CA PRO A 488 20.40 14.91 -6.65
C PRO A 488 21.86 15.33 -6.38
N ASN A 489 22.84 14.63 -6.94
CA ASN A 489 24.23 15.08 -6.88
C ASN A 489 24.42 16.29 -7.82
N ASP A 490 24.93 17.40 -7.28
CA ASP A 490 25.19 18.67 -7.99
C ASP A 490 26.44 18.63 -8.89
N ASP A 491 27.33 17.65 -8.69
CA ASP A 491 28.71 17.70 -9.23
C ASP A 491 28.84 17.48 -10.74
N GLY A 492 27.74 17.34 -11.48
CA GLY A 492 27.74 17.07 -12.93
C GLY A 492 28.45 15.76 -13.32
N CYS A 493 28.98 15.03 -12.33
CA CYS A 493 29.41 13.67 -12.45
C CYS A 493 28.13 12.82 -12.41
N GLU A 494 27.87 12.09 -13.48
CA GLU A 494 26.73 11.16 -13.58
C GLU A 494 26.80 10.01 -12.56
N ASP A 495 27.84 9.97 -11.73
CA ASP A 495 28.04 9.02 -10.64
C ASP A 495 27.10 9.35 -9.45
N SER A 496 25.89 8.78 -9.53
CA SER A 496 25.02 8.22 -8.47
C SER A 496 25.00 8.90 -7.09
N ALA A 497 23.87 9.53 -6.74
CA ALA A 497 23.45 9.59 -5.34
C ALA A 497 22.86 8.22 -5.00
N GLU A 498 23.57 7.42 -4.22
CA GLU A 498 23.06 6.15 -3.70
C GLU A 498 21.95 6.46 -2.69
N LEU A 499 20.81 5.77 -2.84
CA LEU A 499 19.68 5.90 -1.94
C LEU A 499 19.80 4.82 -0.87
N ASP A 500 20.55 5.13 0.18
CA ASP A 500 20.81 4.22 1.30
C ASP A 500 20.30 4.81 2.61
N VAL A 501 18.98 4.96 2.72
CA VAL A 501 18.30 5.42 3.94
C VAL A 501 17.96 4.27 4.86
N GLY A 502 17.94 3.04 4.35
CA GLY A 502 17.63 1.84 5.15
C GLY A 502 16.12 1.59 5.24
N LEU A 503 15.39 1.87 4.16
CA LEU A 503 13.95 1.66 4.10
C LEU A 503 13.51 0.22 4.41
N PRO A 504 14.26 -0.85 4.09
CA PRO A 504 13.90 -2.21 4.49
C PRO A 504 13.64 -2.35 6.01
N PHE A 505 14.47 -1.70 6.83
CA PHE A 505 14.31 -1.70 8.29
C PHE A 505 13.23 -0.73 8.77
N LEU A 506 13.19 0.48 8.17
CA LEU A 506 12.21 1.51 8.55
C LEU A 506 10.77 1.15 8.15
N ARG A 507 10.60 0.21 7.22
CA ARG A 507 9.28 -0.26 6.80
C ARG A 507 8.47 -0.83 7.95
N GLY A 508 9.09 -1.56 8.88
CA GLY A 508 8.42 -2.16 10.03
C GLY A 508 7.62 -1.13 10.84
N LEU A 509 8.17 0.07 11.00
CA LEU A 509 7.54 1.19 11.71
C LEU A 509 6.23 1.66 11.03
N SER A 510 6.24 1.83 9.70
CA SER A 510 5.03 2.23 8.96
C SER A 510 4.01 1.08 8.88
N ASP A 511 4.45 -0.14 8.59
CA ASP A 511 3.57 -1.28 8.44
C ASP A 511 2.86 -1.59 9.76
N ARG A 512 3.57 -1.63 10.90
CA ARG A 512 2.97 -1.91 12.21
C ARG A 512 2.11 -0.79 12.77
N SER A 513 2.41 0.47 12.43
CA SER A 513 1.55 1.60 12.81
C SER A 513 0.27 1.73 11.96
N GLY A 514 0.09 0.90 10.93
CA GLY A 514 -1.06 0.94 10.02
C GLY A 514 -0.93 1.94 8.87
N ALA A 515 0.22 2.59 8.74
CA ALA A 515 0.46 3.58 7.70
C ALA A 515 0.75 2.94 6.32
N PRO A 516 0.54 3.66 5.21
CA PRO A 516 0.81 3.21 3.83
C PRO A 516 2.26 2.81 3.45
N GLY A 517 3.21 2.78 4.38
CA GLY A 517 4.62 2.52 4.08
C GLY A 517 5.44 3.74 3.62
N PRO A 518 6.78 3.64 3.57
CA PRO A 518 7.67 4.74 3.18
C PRO A 518 7.54 5.15 1.71
N LEU A 519 7.91 6.41 1.42
CA LEU A 519 8.02 6.97 0.07
C LEU A 519 9.32 7.75 -0.10
N VAL A 520 9.75 7.87 -1.35
CA VAL A 520 10.99 8.56 -1.70
C VAL A 520 10.72 9.62 -2.78
N PHE A 521 11.25 10.82 -2.59
CA PHE A 521 11.06 11.96 -3.48
C PHE A 521 12.39 12.65 -3.78
N PRO A 522 12.61 13.10 -5.02
CA PRO A 522 13.73 13.97 -5.32
C PRO A 522 13.49 15.39 -4.75
N VAL A 523 14.52 15.98 -4.18
CA VAL A 523 14.53 17.37 -3.70
C VAL A 523 14.77 18.31 -4.87
N HIS A 524 14.10 19.47 -4.84
CA HIS A 524 14.24 20.47 -5.88
C HIS A 524 15.63 21.14 -5.86
N GLN A 525 16.36 20.99 -6.98
CA GLN A 525 17.57 21.75 -7.24
C GLN A 525 17.28 23.01 -8.07
N GLY A 526 17.71 24.15 -7.55
CA GLY A 526 17.84 25.40 -8.30
C GLY A 526 16.77 26.45 -8.00
N TYR A 527 17.16 27.72 -8.17
CA TYR A 527 16.27 28.88 -8.05
C TYR A 527 15.49 29.18 -9.34
N ALA A 528 15.72 28.40 -10.42
CA ALA A 528 15.30 28.75 -11.78
C ALA A 528 13.82 28.46 -12.05
N THR A 529 13.26 27.40 -11.49
CA THR A 529 11.83 27.11 -11.56
C THR A 529 11.18 27.50 -10.24
N PRO A 530 10.11 28.31 -10.25
CA PRO A 530 9.32 28.54 -9.04
C PRO A 530 8.91 27.19 -8.42
N ILE A 531 9.11 27.04 -7.12
CA ILE A 531 8.77 25.82 -6.36
C ILE A 531 7.31 25.38 -6.60
N SER A 532 6.41 26.35 -6.76
CA SER A 532 4.99 26.09 -7.08
C SER A 532 4.76 25.30 -8.37
N ASN A 533 5.70 25.34 -9.32
CA ASN A 533 5.54 24.71 -10.64
C ASN A 533 6.41 23.45 -10.80
N ASN A 534 7.13 23.03 -9.76
CA ASN A 534 7.92 21.82 -9.81
C ASN A 534 7.00 20.58 -9.69
N PRO A 535 6.98 19.67 -10.67
CA PRO A 535 6.11 18.50 -10.67
C PRO A 535 6.41 17.53 -9.50
N ASP A 536 7.66 17.42 -9.07
CA ASP A 536 8.08 16.54 -7.98
C ASP A 536 7.60 17.07 -6.62
N ILE A 537 7.70 18.39 -6.40
CA ILE A 537 7.13 19.02 -5.19
C ILE A 537 5.61 18.92 -5.20
N GLN A 538 4.97 19.10 -6.35
CA GLN A 538 3.51 18.92 -6.45
C GLN A 538 3.10 17.46 -6.23
N ARG A 539 3.92 16.48 -6.63
CA ARG A 539 3.73 15.07 -6.30
C ARG A 539 3.90 14.82 -4.79
N LEU A 540 4.97 15.31 -4.18
CA LEU A 540 5.19 15.23 -2.73
C LEU A 540 4.03 15.85 -1.96
N LYS A 541 3.58 17.05 -2.35
CA LYS A 541 2.40 17.69 -1.76
C LYS A 541 1.16 16.80 -1.86
N ARG A 542 0.87 16.26 -3.05
CA ARG A 542 -0.30 15.39 -3.25
C ARG A 542 -0.22 14.14 -2.37
N GLU A 543 0.96 13.53 -2.22
CA GLU A 543 1.16 12.36 -1.35
C GLU A 543 0.97 12.71 0.12
N VAL A 544 1.59 13.79 0.60
CA VAL A 544 1.42 14.23 2.00
C VAL A 544 -0.05 14.58 2.29
N CYS A 545 -0.72 15.31 1.39
CA CYS A 545 -2.14 15.64 1.55
C CYS A 545 -3.05 14.40 1.45
N ALA A 546 -2.75 13.42 0.59
CA ALA A 546 -3.52 12.19 0.46
C ALA A 546 -3.38 11.28 1.69
N ARG A 547 -2.22 11.34 2.35
CA ARG A 547 -1.92 10.62 3.59
C ARG A 547 -2.27 11.42 4.84
N ALA A 548 -2.59 12.71 4.70
CA ALA A 548 -3.08 13.52 5.79
C ALA A 548 -4.47 13.01 6.22
N PRO A 549 -4.67 12.74 7.50
CA PRO A 549 -5.86 12.04 7.96
C PRO A 549 -7.11 12.93 8.09
N TRP A 550 -6.98 14.23 7.80
CA TRP A 550 -8.00 15.24 8.03
C TRP A 550 -8.75 15.69 6.78
N GLY A 551 -8.57 15.00 5.65
CA GLY A 551 -9.30 15.30 4.44
C GLY A 551 -10.80 15.18 4.68
N ALA A 552 -11.44 16.27 5.08
CA ALA A 552 -12.87 16.36 5.16
C ALA A 552 -13.43 16.56 3.75
N TYR A 553 -14.32 15.65 3.36
CA TYR A 553 -15.13 15.84 2.17
C TYR A 553 -15.94 17.14 2.29
N ASP A 554 -15.48 18.20 1.63
CA ASP A 554 -16.30 19.35 1.27
C ASP A 554 -17.32 18.88 0.24
N GLY A 555 -18.38 18.21 0.70
CA GLY A 555 -19.58 17.90 -0.08
C GLY A 555 -20.34 19.13 -0.61
N GLY A 556 -19.68 20.29 -0.66
CA GLY A 556 -20.06 21.37 -1.53
C GLY A 556 -19.65 21.00 -2.93
N GLU A 557 -20.62 20.58 -3.75
CA GLU A 557 -20.62 20.85 -5.18
C GLU A 557 -20.45 22.35 -5.37
N VAL A 558 -19.23 22.88 -5.27
CA VAL A 558 -18.95 24.23 -5.70
C VAL A 558 -18.96 24.16 -7.22
N GLU A 559 -20.15 24.33 -7.80
CA GLU A 559 -20.42 24.52 -9.24
C GLU A 559 -19.76 25.80 -9.80
N SER A 560 -18.55 26.14 -9.36
CA SER A 560 -17.75 27.16 -10.04
C SER A 560 -16.97 26.47 -11.14
N ASP A 561 -17.49 26.53 -12.37
CA ASP A 561 -16.88 26.02 -13.61
C ASP A 561 -15.43 26.50 -13.87
N ASP A 562 -14.94 27.47 -13.09
CA ASP A 562 -13.63 28.12 -13.28
C ASP A 562 -12.50 27.64 -12.35
N LYS A 563 -12.75 26.74 -11.38
CA LYS A 563 -11.64 26.17 -10.59
C LYS A 563 -11.06 24.94 -11.30
N PRO A 564 -9.74 24.92 -11.59
CA PRO A 564 -9.11 23.78 -12.25
C PRO A 564 -9.40 22.50 -11.47
N ALA A 565 -9.57 21.38 -12.20
CA ALA A 565 -9.95 20.05 -11.73
C ALA A 565 -8.98 19.38 -10.70
N GLY A 566 -8.11 20.17 -10.05
CA GLY A 566 -7.16 19.73 -9.04
C GLY A 566 -7.64 19.90 -7.59
N GLY A 567 -8.95 20.07 -7.35
CA GLY A 567 -9.49 19.97 -5.99
C GLY A 567 -9.23 18.56 -5.46
N ALA A 568 -8.35 18.42 -4.47
CA ALA A 568 -8.03 17.15 -3.86
C ALA A 568 -9.33 16.49 -3.37
N CYS A 569 -9.62 15.29 -3.86
CA CYS A 569 -10.74 14.50 -3.37
C CYS A 569 -10.34 14.00 -1.98
N HIS A 570 -10.71 14.75 -0.97
CA HIS A 570 -10.42 14.43 0.42
C HIS A 570 -11.08 13.10 0.81
N GLN A 571 -10.27 12.13 1.24
CA GLN A 571 -10.72 10.78 1.59
C GLN A 571 -10.78 10.63 3.11
N PRO A 572 -11.81 9.95 3.65
CA PRO A 572 -11.94 9.76 5.09
C PRO A 572 -10.83 8.83 5.61
N MET A 573 -10.07 9.29 6.59
CA MET A 573 -9.10 8.45 7.30
C MET A 573 -9.63 8.04 8.68
N ALA A 574 -9.27 6.84 9.10
CA ALA A 574 -9.54 6.27 10.40
C ALA A 574 -8.29 6.36 11.29
N PHE A 575 -8.49 6.56 12.60
CA PHE A 575 -7.47 6.52 13.65
C PHE A 575 -7.80 5.47 14.70
N GLY A 576 -6.78 4.92 15.35
CA GLY A 576 -6.95 3.92 16.43
C GLY A 576 -7.86 2.78 16.00
N GLY A 577 -7.68 2.32 14.77
CA GLY A 577 -8.49 1.28 14.15
C GLY A 577 -8.27 -0.07 14.82
N GLU A 578 -9.35 -0.75 15.14
CA GLU A 578 -9.36 -2.10 15.70
C GLU A 578 -10.19 -2.98 14.78
N LEU A 579 -9.53 -3.88 14.06
CA LEU A 579 -10.15 -4.80 13.13
C LEU A 579 -10.22 -6.19 13.74
N ARG A 580 -11.44 -6.74 13.82
CA ARG A 580 -11.66 -8.14 14.21
C ARG A 580 -12.25 -8.95 13.07
N LEU A 581 -11.62 -10.06 12.71
CA LEU A 581 -12.18 -11.05 11.78
C LEU A 581 -12.81 -12.21 12.56
N ARG A 582 -14.08 -12.49 12.26
CA ARG A 582 -14.86 -13.60 12.81
C ARG A 582 -15.19 -14.56 11.70
N LEU A 583 -14.87 -15.84 11.91
CA LEU A 583 -15.10 -16.92 10.98
C LEU A 583 -16.09 -17.94 11.57
N SER A 584 -16.75 -18.70 10.70
CA SER A 584 -17.59 -19.81 11.15
C SER A 584 -16.75 -20.96 11.70
N PRO A 585 -17.27 -21.82 12.59
CA PRO A 585 -16.44 -22.75 13.39
C PRO A 585 -15.69 -23.84 12.63
N SER A 586 -15.89 -23.98 11.32
CA SER A 586 -15.12 -24.89 10.47
C SER A 586 -13.82 -24.27 9.96
N PHE A 587 -13.65 -22.95 10.12
CA PHE A 587 -12.55 -22.18 9.57
C PHE A 587 -11.86 -21.37 10.65
N GLU A 588 -10.58 -21.13 10.46
CA GLU A 588 -9.76 -20.22 11.27
C GLU A 588 -8.86 -19.37 10.40
N VAL A 589 -8.23 -18.38 11.05
CA VAL A 589 -7.10 -17.68 10.47
C VAL A 589 -5.91 -18.61 10.61
N ASP A 590 -5.16 -18.81 9.54
CA ASP A 590 -3.90 -19.54 9.60
C ASP A 590 -2.87 -18.67 10.33
N LYS A 591 -2.53 -19.09 11.55
CA LYS A 591 -1.54 -18.43 12.40
C LYS A 591 -0.23 -19.20 12.45
N SER A 592 -0.03 -20.13 11.52
CA SER A 592 1.22 -20.88 11.46
C SER A 592 2.37 -19.88 11.37
N PRO A 593 3.38 -19.97 12.27
CA PRO A 593 4.51 -19.08 12.19
C PRO A 593 5.18 -19.28 10.84
N VAL A 594 5.75 -18.20 10.30
CA VAL A 594 6.67 -18.32 9.18
C VAL A 594 7.81 -19.21 9.67
N ASP A 595 8.09 -20.32 8.98
CA ASP A 595 9.15 -21.26 9.39
C ASP A 595 10.43 -20.48 9.71
N GLU A 596 10.88 -20.54 10.96
CA GLU A 596 12.10 -19.89 11.42
C GLU A 596 13.28 -20.52 10.66
N VAL A 597 13.96 -19.73 9.84
CA VAL A 597 15.26 -20.13 9.29
C VAL A 597 16.29 -20.08 10.44
N ASP A 598 17.19 -21.06 10.54
CA ASP A 598 18.16 -21.14 11.64
C ASP A 598 19.03 -19.85 11.73
N GLU A 599 19.06 -19.24 12.93
CA GLU A 599 19.94 -18.14 13.39
C GLU A 599 19.72 -16.74 12.77
N GLY A 600 19.01 -15.85 13.51
CA GLY A 600 19.02 -14.39 13.30
C GLY A 600 17.63 -13.73 13.27
N PRO A 601 17.55 -12.39 13.40
CA PRO A 601 16.32 -11.62 13.19
C PRO A 601 15.87 -11.69 11.72
N GLN A 602 14.55 -11.74 11.48
CA GLN A 602 13.98 -11.99 10.16
C GLN A 602 12.81 -11.07 9.80
N LEU A 603 12.95 -10.39 8.64
CA LEU A 603 11.93 -9.54 8.00
C LEU A 603 10.63 -10.26 7.70
N ALA A 604 10.67 -11.57 7.48
CA ALA A 604 9.50 -12.33 7.10
C ALA A 604 8.48 -12.50 8.25
N PRO A 605 8.86 -12.99 9.45
CA PRO A 605 8.03 -12.92 10.65
C PRO A 605 7.54 -11.50 10.99
N LEU A 606 8.37 -10.46 10.76
CA LEU A 606 7.97 -9.08 11.04
C LEU A 606 7.04 -8.49 9.98
N TYR A 607 6.92 -9.10 8.80
CA TYR A 607 5.94 -8.73 7.77
C TYR A 607 4.59 -9.44 7.93
N SER A 608 4.59 -10.68 8.46
CA SER A 608 3.39 -11.49 8.68
C SER A 608 3.23 -11.82 10.17
N SER A 609 2.23 -11.23 10.83
CA SER A 609 1.94 -11.51 12.25
C SER A 609 0.48 -11.92 12.40
N GLY A 610 0.19 -12.92 13.22
CA GLY A 610 -1.20 -13.33 13.49
C GLY A 610 -2.01 -13.81 12.29
N GLY A 611 -1.33 -14.28 11.24
CA GLY A 611 -1.97 -14.65 9.98
C GLY A 611 -2.44 -13.47 9.11
N ILE A 612 -2.02 -12.24 9.44
CA ILE A 612 -2.25 -11.04 8.61
C ILE A 612 -0.96 -10.57 7.95
N MET A 613 -1.08 -10.17 6.68
CA MET A 613 -0.05 -9.48 5.90
C MET A 613 -0.58 -8.11 5.48
N GLY A 614 0.24 -7.08 5.64
CA GLY A 614 -0.12 -5.68 5.36
C GLY A 614 -0.04 -4.80 6.61
N PRO A 615 -0.43 -3.52 6.52
CA PRO A 615 -0.15 -2.55 7.56
C PRO A 615 -1.13 -2.67 8.74
N ALA A 616 -0.85 -3.58 9.68
CA ALA A 616 -1.56 -3.75 10.94
C ALA A 616 -0.68 -4.51 11.97
N SER A 617 -0.98 -4.33 13.25
CA SER A 617 -0.33 -5.06 14.35
C SER A 617 -1.31 -6.02 15.01
N GLU A 618 -0.90 -7.25 15.32
CA GLU A 618 -1.74 -8.22 16.03
C GLU A 618 -1.84 -7.86 17.52
N GLU A 619 -3.04 -8.01 18.08
CA GLU A 619 -3.22 -8.11 19.52
C GLU A 619 -3.08 -9.58 19.94
N GLU A 620 -1.91 -9.95 20.49
CA GLU A 620 -1.58 -11.35 20.81
C GLU A 620 -2.62 -12.01 21.73
N ASP A 621 -3.15 -11.27 22.70
CA ASP A 621 -4.04 -11.78 23.74
C ASP A 621 -5.49 -12.02 23.28
N VAL A 622 -5.96 -11.34 22.23
CA VAL A 622 -7.41 -11.24 21.93
C VAL A 622 -7.86 -12.05 20.72
N GLY A 623 -6.91 -12.61 19.96
CA GLY A 623 -7.15 -13.57 18.88
C GLY A 623 -7.97 -13.02 17.70
N ASN A 624 -7.31 -12.84 16.55
CA ASN A 624 -7.88 -12.26 15.31
C ASN A 624 -8.36 -10.82 15.51
N LEU A 625 -7.70 -10.08 16.40
CA LEU A 625 -7.86 -8.64 16.57
C LEU A 625 -6.55 -7.99 16.13
N TRP A 626 -6.65 -6.98 15.27
CA TRP A 626 -5.51 -6.23 14.79
C TRP A 626 -5.74 -4.74 15.01
N ARG A 627 -4.68 -4.04 15.42
CA ARG A 627 -4.65 -2.59 15.64
C ARG A 627 -3.99 -1.88 14.47
N MET A 628 -4.44 -0.66 14.22
CA MET A 628 -3.94 0.26 13.20
C MET A 628 -3.96 1.66 13.80
N GLY A 629 -2.82 2.33 13.90
CA GLY A 629 -2.77 3.72 14.32
C GLY A 629 -3.53 4.63 13.35
N THR A 630 -3.34 4.42 12.05
CA THR A 630 -4.16 5.02 10.99
C THR A 630 -4.61 3.99 9.96
N CYS A 631 -5.71 4.24 9.25
CA CYS A 631 -6.16 3.41 8.14
C CYS A 631 -6.93 4.26 7.13
N ASP A 632 -6.64 4.13 5.84
CA ASP A 632 -7.32 4.86 4.78
C ASP A 632 -8.19 3.92 3.91
N PRO A 633 -9.04 4.45 3.02
CA PRO A 633 -9.91 3.63 2.17
C PRO A 633 -9.20 2.76 1.14
N PHE A 634 -7.89 2.94 0.97
CA PHE A 634 -7.06 2.16 0.05
C PHE A 634 -6.29 1.07 0.77
N THR A 635 -6.12 1.17 2.10
CA THR A 635 -5.51 0.14 2.95
C THR A 635 -6.20 -1.20 2.77
N ALA A 636 -5.43 -2.18 2.30
CA ALA A 636 -5.82 -3.57 2.19
C ALA A 636 -4.93 -4.44 3.08
N LEU A 637 -5.51 -5.53 3.60
CA LEU A 637 -4.84 -6.51 4.45
C LEU A 637 -5.15 -7.90 3.91
N SER A 638 -4.14 -8.75 3.73
CA SER A 638 -4.33 -10.14 3.34
C SER A 638 -4.34 -11.02 4.58
N VAL A 639 -5.32 -11.93 4.68
CA VAL A 639 -5.45 -12.88 5.78
C VAL A 639 -5.52 -14.28 5.20
N ASP A 640 -4.63 -15.16 5.65
CA ASP A 640 -4.67 -16.57 5.30
C ASP A 640 -5.67 -17.31 6.17
N LEU A 641 -6.38 -18.26 5.55
CA LEU A 641 -7.44 -19.02 6.18
C LEU A 641 -7.05 -20.50 6.20
N ASP A 642 -7.52 -21.20 7.22
CA ASP A 642 -7.35 -22.65 7.34
C ASP A 642 -8.66 -23.33 7.74
N MET A 643 -8.74 -24.63 7.45
CA MET A 643 -9.83 -25.51 7.85
C MET A 643 -9.47 -26.23 9.17
N LYS A 644 -10.18 -25.88 10.25
CA LYS A 644 -9.99 -26.53 11.58
C LYS A 644 -10.18 -28.06 11.56
N LYS A 645 -10.89 -28.56 10.56
CA LYS A 645 -11.30 -29.96 10.41
C LYS A 645 -11.20 -30.35 8.95
N LYS A 646 -10.97 -31.65 8.73
CA LYS A 646 -10.98 -32.26 7.39
C LYS A 646 -12.26 -31.98 6.60
N GLU A 647 -13.42 -31.86 7.26
CA GLU A 647 -14.69 -31.55 6.61
C GLU A 647 -15.42 -30.43 7.36
N ALA A 648 -15.86 -29.43 6.60
CA ALA A 648 -16.65 -28.31 7.06
C ALA A 648 -18.10 -28.72 7.31
N LYS A 649 -18.66 -28.28 8.44
CA LYS A 649 -20.07 -28.54 8.77
C LYS A 649 -21.00 -27.66 7.93
N ASP A 650 -21.77 -28.29 7.05
CA ASP A 650 -22.83 -27.66 6.24
C ASP A 650 -24.21 -27.69 6.92
N LYS A 651 -24.34 -28.46 8.01
CA LYS A 651 -25.58 -28.65 8.77
C LYS A 651 -25.35 -28.48 10.26
N LEU A 652 -26.31 -27.83 10.91
CA LEU A 652 -26.36 -27.73 12.36
C LEU A 652 -27.65 -28.37 12.88
N LYS A 653 -27.51 -29.32 13.81
CA LYS A 653 -28.66 -29.90 14.51
C LYS A 653 -29.12 -28.94 15.60
N VAL A 654 -30.35 -28.45 15.47
CA VAL A 654 -30.96 -27.49 16.37
C VAL A 654 -32.14 -28.15 17.07
N ASP A 655 -32.09 -28.23 18.41
CA ASP A 655 -33.20 -28.77 19.20
C ASP A 655 -34.52 -28.08 18.85
N GLY A 656 -35.53 -28.90 18.51
CA GLY A 656 -36.86 -28.43 18.10
C GLY A 656 -37.01 -28.06 16.61
N MET A 657 -35.93 -27.95 15.83
CA MET A 657 -35.98 -27.59 14.40
C MET A 657 -35.36 -28.64 13.47
N GLY A 658 -34.66 -29.64 14.02
CA GLY A 658 -33.97 -30.64 13.21
C GLY A 658 -32.64 -30.10 12.67
N GLU A 659 -32.24 -30.58 11.49
CA GLU A 659 -31.04 -30.11 10.80
C GLU A 659 -31.37 -28.89 9.95
N ILE A 660 -30.63 -27.81 10.17
CA ILE A 660 -30.68 -26.60 9.35
C ILE A 660 -29.40 -26.48 8.54
N ASN A 661 -29.50 -25.90 7.35
CA ASN A 661 -28.31 -25.55 6.56
C ASN A 661 -27.52 -24.47 7.29
N TRP A 662 -26.30 -24.81 7.68
CA TRP A 662 -25.33 -23.92 8.29
C TRP A 662 -24.41 -23.40 7.20
N LYS A 663 -24.64 -22.16 6.78
CA LYS A 663 -23.81 -21.52 5.76
C LYS A 663 -22.61 -20.86 6.43
N PRO A 664 -21.38 -21.10 5.94
CA PRO A 664 -20.22 -20.34 6.37
C PRO A 664 -20.43 -18.84 6.17
N VAL A 665 -19.95 -18.09 7.16
CA VAL A 665 -19.98 -16.64 7.21
C VAL A 665 -18.61 -16.15 7.68
N MET A 666 -18.13 -15.13 6.98
CA MET A 666 -17.04 -14.26 7.41
C MET A 666 -17.64 -12.93 7.85
N GLN A 667 -17.13 -12.37 8.94
CA GLN A 667 -17.56 -11.07 9.45
C GLN A 667 -16.35 -10.25 9.90
N THR A 668 -16.23 -9.03 9.41
CA THR A 668 -15.32 -8.04 9.97
C THR A 668 -16.08 -7.08 10.88
N CYS A 669 -15.47 -6.73 12.01
CA CYS A 669 -15.89 -5.65 12.88
C CYS A 669 -14.71 -4.68 13.00
N PHE A 670 -14.82 -3.49 12.41
CA PHE A 670 -13.78 -2.48 12.43
C PHE A 670 -14.25 -1.28 13.26
N ALA A 671 -13.72 -1.13 14.47
CA ALA A 671 -13.95 0.04 15.31
C ALA A 671 -12.84 1.05 15.06
N TYR A 672 -13.18 2.32 14.85
CA TYR A 672 -12.19 3.35 14.53
C TYR A 672 -12.70 4.73 14.92
N THR A 673 -11.78 5.67 15.06
CA THR A 673 -12.10 7.09 15.24
C THR A 673 -11.98 7.80 13.90
N ALA A 674 -12.91 8.69 13.57
CA ALA A 674 -12.84 9.49 12.35
C ALA A 674 -13.28 10.93 12.62
N ILE A 675 -12.72 11.85 11.84
CA ILE A 675 -13.14 13.25 11.85
C ILE A 675 -14.36 13.39 10.94
N VAL A 676 -15.46 13.87 11.50
CA VAL A 676 -16.70 14.14 10.76
C VAL A 676 -17.11 15.60 10.95
N LYS A 677 -17.84 16.17 9.99
CA LYS A 677 -18.40 17.52 10.15
C LYS A 677 -19.45 17.53 11.24
N ASP A 678 -19.42 18.56 12.09
CA ASP A 678 -20.48 18.80 13.06
C ASP A 678 -21.78 19.09 12.31
N PRO A 679 -22.83 18.27 12.47
CA PRO A 679 -24.12 18.53 11.83
C PRO A 679 -24.82 19.77 12.40
N GLU A 680 -24.54 20.11 13.66
CA GLU A 680 -25.16 21.23 14.36
C GLU A 680 -24.44 22.56 14.06
N GLN A 681 -23.15 22.52 13.77
CA GLN A 681 -22.30 23.69 13.54
C GLN A 681 -21.56 23.59 12.19
N PRO A 682 -22.14 24.11 11.10
CA PRO A 682 -21.53 24.06 9.77
C PRO A 682 -20.13 24.70 9.74
N GLY A 683 -19.12 23.90 9.40
CA GLY A 683 -17.71 24.31 9.37
C GLY A 683 -16.91 23.86 10.58
N GLU A 684 -17.57 23.35 11.63
CA GLU A 684 -16.91 22.66 12.73
C GLU A 684 -16.80 21.16 12.45
N TYR A 685 -15.90 20.52 13.19
CA TYR A 685 -15.53 19.12 13.03
C TYR A 685 -15.50 18.46 14.40
N LEU A 686 -15.89 17.19 14.43
CA LEU A 686 -15.93 16.36 15.63
C LEU A 686 -15.18 15.06 15.35
N ALA A 687 -14.38 14.63 16.32
CA ALA A 687 -13.88 13.27 16.37
C ALA A 687 -15.00 12.34 16.87
N VAL A 688 -15.34 11.33 16.08
CA VAL A 688 -16.39 10.35 16.40
C VAL A 688 -15.83 8.94 16.30
N ARG A 689 -16.05 8.14 17.35
CA ARG A 689 -15.80 6.70 17.32
C ARG A 689 -16.93 6.00 16.57
N GLN A 690 -16.58 5.27 15.53
CA GLN A 690 -17.49 4.53 14.66
C GLN A 690 -17.14 3.04 14.69
N MET A 691 -18.13 2.20 14.37
CA MET A 691 -17.91 0.78 14.11
C MET A 691 -18.53 0.41 12.77
N ARG A 692 -17.73 -0.22 11.93
CA ARG A 692 -18.15 -0.76 10.65
C ARG A 692 -18.22 -2.28 10.73
N ILE A 693 -19.32 -2.84 10.23
CA ILE A 693 -19.52 -4.29 10.18
C ILE A 693 -19.79 -4.69 8.74
N ALA A 694 -18.96 -5.58 8.20
CA ALA A 694 -19.22 -6.27 6.94
C ALA A 694 -19.36 -7.77 7.17
N CYS A 695 -20.19 -8.41 6.35
CA CYS A 695 -20.47 -9.83 6.43
C CYS A 695 -20.49 -10.38 5.00
N VAL A 696 -19.89 -11.56 4.80
CA VAL A 696 -19.96 -12.29 3.54
C VAL A 696 -20.34 -13.72 3.85
N ARG A 697 -21.32 -14.24 3.10
CA ARG A 697 -21.70 -15.66 3.11
C ARG A 697 -20.95 -16.38 2.01
N THR A 698 -20.30 -17.47 2.34
CA THR A 698 -19.56 -18.30 1.38
C THR A 698 -20.21 -19.69 1.35
N PRO A 699 -20.88 -20.09 0.27
CA PRO A 699 -21.40 -21.46 0.16
C PRO A 699 -20.25 -22.46 0.08
N LEU A 700 -20.50 -23.69 0.54
CA LEU A 700 -19.52 -24.78 0.46
C LEU A 700 -19.58 -25.49 -0.89
N THR A 701 -18.45 -26.06 -1.33
CA THR A 701 -18.34 -26.92 -2.52
C THR A 701 -17.37 -28.08 -2.26
N ASP A 702 -17.70 -29.26 -2.78
CA ASP A 702 -16.85 -30.47 -2.85
C ASP A 702 -16.33 -30.73 -4.28
N ASP A 703 -16.45 -29.72 -5.15
CA ASP A 703 -15.99 -29.77 -6.54
C ASP A 703 -14.93 -28.68 -6.80
N VAL A 704 -13.80 -29.11 -7.35
CA VAL A 704 -12.64 -28.28 -7.68
C VAL A 704 -12.93 -27.33 -8.86
N GLU A 705 -13.69 -27.76 -9.87
CA GLU A 705 -14.10 -26.89 -10.98
C GLU A 705 -15.00 -25.75 -10.49
N THR A 706 -15.86 -26.05 -9.53
CA THR A 706 -16.66 -25.05 -8.82
C THR A 706 -15.81 -24.09 -7.97
N LEU A 707 -14.63 -24.51 -7.48
CA LEU A 707 -13.67 -23.60 -6.84
C LEU A 707 -13.05 -22.65 -7.86
N TYR A 708 -12.50 -23.17 -8.96
CA TYR A 708 -11.88 -22.37 -10.03
C TYR A 708 -12.86 -21.36 -10.65
N SER A 709 -14.11 -21.77 -10.90
CA SER A 709 -15.15 -20.86 -11.41
C SER A 709 -15.60 -19.80 -10.40
N SER A 710 -15.25 -19.96 -9.12
CA SER A 710 -15.59 -19.01 -8.04
C SER A 710 -14.42 -18.12 -7.61
N MET A 711 -13.26 -18.28 -8.22
CA MET A 711 -12.06 -17.54 -7.81
C MET A 711 -12.10 -16.07 -8.26
N ASP A 712 -11.26 -15.24 -7.65
CA ASP A 712 -11.15 -13.82 -7.97
C ASP A 712 -9.67 -13.50 -8.31
N PRO A 713 -9.31 -13.40 -9.60
CA PRO A 713 -7.92 -13.23 -10.03
C PRO A 713 -7.22 -11.99 -9.46
N ASP A 714 -7.94 -10.89 -9.29
CA ASP A 714 -7.39 -9.66 -8.69
C ASP A 714 -7.00 -9.90 -7.23
N VAL A 715 -7.84 -10.61 -6.48
CA VAL A 715 -7.59 -10.97 -5.07
C VAL A 715 -6.44 -11.96 -4.98
N ILE A 716 -6.40 -12.97 -5.87
CA ILE A 716 -5.28 -13.91 -5.95
C ILE A 716 -3.97 -13.17 -6.24
N GLY A 717 -3.95 -12.24 -7.19
CA GLY A 717 -2.77 -11.42 -7.48
C GLY A 717 -2.28 -10.64 -6.25
N SER A 718 -3.20 -10.08 -5.47
CA SER A 718 -2.86 -9.41 -4.20
C SER A 718 -2.28 -10.38 -3.16
N VAL A 719 -2.90 -11.55 -2.98
CA VAL A 719 -2.42 -12.56 -2.01
C VAL A 719 -1.06 -13.10 -2.41
N LEU A 720 -0.88 -13.45 -3.69
CA LEU A 720 0.39 -13.91 -4.24
C LEU A 720 1.48 -12.86 -4.07
N TYR A 721 1.18 -11.58 -4.29
CA TYR A 721 2.13 -10.50 -4.03
C TYR A 721 2.65 -10.53 -2.59
N HIS A 722 1.78 -10.70 -1.60
CA HIS A 722 2.20 -10.81 -0.20
C HIS A 722 3.05 -12.07 0.05
N LYS A 723 2.66 -13.23 -0.51
CA LYS A 723 3.42 -14.48 -0.40
C LYS A 723 4.80 -14.39 -1.02
N LEU A 724 4.91 -13.81 -2.22
CA LEU A 724 6.18 -13.60 -2.90
C LEU A 724 7.05 -12.58 -2.17
N THR A 725 6.46 -11.54 -1.59
CA THR A 725 7.17 -10.58 -0.74
C THR A 725 7.70 -11.24 0.52
N LEU A 726 6.92 -12.14 1.14
CA LEU A 726 7.36 -12.92 2.29
C LEU A 726 8.56 -13.79 1.93
N THR A 727 8.51 -14.50 0.80
CA THR A 727 9.64 -15.28 0.29
C THR A 727 10.84 -14.40 -0.04
N LEU A 728 10.63 -13.23 -0.65
CA LEU A 728 11.69 -12.27 -0.95
C LEU A 728 12.44 -11.83 0.31
N LEU A 729 11.70 -11.54 1.38
CA LEU A 729 12.26 -11.12 2.67
C LEU A 729 12.87 -12.28 3.47
N ARG A 730 12.55 -13.53 3.15
CA ARG A 730 13.06 -14.73 3.85
C ARG A 730 14.22 -15.41 3.12
N ASP A 731 13.98 -15.74 1.86
CA ASP A 731 14.80 -16.63 1.04
C ASP A 731 15.47 -15.89 -0.14
N GLY A 732 15.21 -14.59 -0.27
CA GLY A 732 15.78 -13.74 -1.31
C GLY A 732 15.01 -13.75 -2.63
N LEU A 733 15.47 -12.92 -3.56
CA LEU A 733 14.76 -12.61 -4.80
C LEU A 733 14.64 -13.80 -5.75
N SER A 734 15.72 -14.57 -5.91
CA SER A 734 15.72 -15.74 -6.80
C SER A 734 14.70 -16.79 -6.34
N MET A 735 14.62 -17.04 -5.03
CA MET A 735 13.68 -18.02 -4.50
C MET A 735 12.23 -17.55 -4.64
N ALA A 736 11.95 -16.26 -4.41
CA ALA A 736 10.63 -15.69 -4.66
C ALA A 736 10.17 -15.93 -6.10
N GLN A 737 11.07 -15.75 -7.07
CA GLN A 737 10.77 -15.99 -8.48
C GLN A 737 10.49 -17.47 -8.77
N THR A 738 11.35 -18.37 -8.27
CA THR A 738 11.15 -19.82 -8.42
C THR A 738 9.83 -20.28 -7.82
N ILE A 739 9.50 -19.86 -6.58
CA ILE A 739 8.23 -20.23 -5.93
C ILE A 739 7.03 -19.72 -6.72
N GLY A 740 7.10 -18.51 -7.27
CA GLY A 740 6.01 -17.97 -8.10
C GLY A 740 5.75 -18.80 -9.36
N GLU A 741 6.81 -19.20 -10.06
CA GLU A 741 6.72 -20.07 -11.25
C GLU A 741 6.26 -21.48 -10.90
N ASP A 742 6.82 -22.08 -9.84
CA ASP A 742 6.50 -23.44 -9.40
C ASP A 742 5.05 -23.56 -8.88
N TRP A 743 4.57 -22.55 -8.15
CA TRP A 743 3.17 -22.50 -7.73
C TRP A 743 2.22 -22.46 -8.93
N LEU A 744 2.50 -21.61 -9.93
CA LEU A 744 1.67 -21.52 -11.12
C LEU A 744 1.67 -22.83 -11.91
N LYS A 745 2.84 -23.44 -12.10
CA LYS A 745 3.01 -24.74 -12.75
C LYS A 745 2.14 -25.80 -12.07
N SER A 746 2.29 -25.94 -10.74
CA SER A 746 1.52 -26.89 -9.95
C SER A 746 0.01 -26.62 -10.02
N LEU A 747 -0.42 -25.36 -9.97
CA LEU A 747 -1.83 -24.98 -10.12
C LEU A 747 -2.39 -25.36 -11.51
N LEU A 748 -1.61 -25.17 -12.57
CA LEU A 748 -2.04 -25.52 -13.94
C LEU A 748 -2.12 -27.04 -14.13
N VAL A 749 -1.22 -27.82 -13.52
CA VAL A 749 -1.31 -29.29 -13.46
C VAL A 749 -2.59 -29.74 -12.75
N CYS A 750 -2.85 -29.23 -11.54
CA CYS A 750 -4.08 -29.50 -10.79
C CYS A 750 -5.34 -29.11 -11.59
N ALA A 751 -5.29 -27.97 -12.27
CA ALA A 751 -6.40 -27.50 -13.09
C ALA A 751 -6.68 -28.42 -14.28
N TYR A 752 -5.65 -29.00 -14.89
CA TYR A 752 -5.76 -29.98 -15.96
C TYR A 752 -6.36 -31.31 -15.46
N GLN A 753 -5.83 -31.86 -14.36
CA GLN A 753 -6.32 -33.09 -13.72
C GLN A 753 -7.79 -32.98 -13.28
N SER A 754 -8.18 -31.81 -12.76
CA SER A 754 -9.56 -31.51 -12.41
C SER A 754 -10.49 -31.57 -13.64
N ALA A 755 -10.02 -31.08 -14.79
CA ALA A 755 -10.78 -31.17 -16.04
C ALA A 755 -10.96 -32.60 -16.53
N GLU A 756 -9.94 -33.46 -16.40
CA GLU A 756 -10.02 -34.89 -16.74
C GLU A 756 -11.03 -35.62 -15.85
N THR A 757 -10.99 -35.33 -14.55
CA THR A 757 -11.90 -35.90 -13.57
C THR A 757 -13.35 -35.52 -13.87
N GLU A 758 -13.60 -34.24 -14.19
CA GLU A 758 -14.94 -33.76 -14.54
C GLU A 758 -15.43 -34.36 -15.88
N GLU A 759 -14.56 -34.53 -16.89
CA GLU A 759 -14.94 -35.20 -18.13
C GLU A 759 -15.33 -36.67 -17.89
N LEU A 760 -14.55 -37.39 -17.07
CA LEU A 760 -14.83 -38.77 -16.69
C LEU A 760 -16.19 -38.87 -15.98
N LEU A 761 -16.46 -37.98 -15.02
CA LEU A 761 -17.74 -37.91 -14.32
C LEU A 761 -18.90 -37.62 -15.27
N GLN A 762 -18.75 -36.67 -16.20
CA GLN A 762 -19.75 -36.37 -17.21
C GLN A 762 -20.01 -37.56 -18.13
N ARG A 763 -18.97 -38.29 -18.54
CA ARG A 763 -19.08 -39.50 -19.35
C ARG A 763 -19.83 -40.60 -18.59
N GLU A 764 -19.49 -40.85 -17.33
CA GLU A 764 -20.20 -41.81 -16.49
C GLU A 764 -21.67 -41.45 -16.28
N GLN A 765 -21.97 -40.16 -16.06
CA GLN A 765 -23.34 -39.68 -15.91
C GLN A 765 -24.14 -39.84 -17.21
N ALA A 766 -23.53 -39.57 -18.36
CA ALA A 766 -24.11 -39.81 -19.67
C ALA A 766 -24.38 -41.31 -19.90
N GLU A 767 -23.44 -42.19 -19.56
CA GLU A 767 -23.61 -43.65 -19.64
C GLU A 767 -24.72 -44.17 -18.72
N LYS A 768 -24.84 -43.59 -17.51
CA LYS A 768 -25.93 -43.88 -16.56
C LYS A 768 -27.29 -43.31 -17.01
N GLY A 769 -27.34 -42.58 -18.13
CA GLY A 769 -28.55 -41.90 -18.62
C GLY A 769 -29.03 -40.78 -17.69
N LEU A 770 -28.15 -40.32 -16.80
CA LEU A 770 -28.40 -39.25 -15.83
C LEU A 770 -28.06 -37.87 -16.38
N SER A 771 -27.62 -37.76 -17.64
CA SER A 771 -27.40 -36.48 -18.33
C SER A 771 -28.74 -35.77 -18.56
N LYS A 772 -29.35 -35.28 -17.48
CA LYS A 772 -30.34 -34.21 -17.52
C LYS A 772 -29.58 -32.91 -17.74
N TYR A 773 -29.06 -32.73 -18.95
CA TYR A 773 -28.93 -31.37 -19.44
C TYR A 773 -30.38 -30.87 -19.57
N ASP A 774 -30.84 -30.14 -18.56
CA ASP A 774 -32.05 -29.33 -18.60
C ASP A 774 -31.81 -28.25 -19.66
N SER A 775 -31.89 -28.63 -20.93
CA SER A 775 -31.81 -27.75 -22.10
C SER A 775 -32.95 -26.71 -22.16
N ASN A 776 -33.79 -26.64 -21.13
CA ASN A 776 -34.89 -25.70 -20.97
C ASN A 776 -34.62 -24.60 -19.93
N ASN A 777 -33.47 -24.60 -19.22
CA ASN A 777 -33.13 -23.46 -18.36
C ASN A 777 -32.34 -22.42 -19.16
N ASP A 778 -33.09 -21.79 -20.07
CA ASP A 778 -32.67 -20.90 -21.17
C ASP A 778 -32.08 -19.54 -20.72
N ASN A 779 -31.53 -19.42 -19.51
CA ASN A 779 -30.98 -18.16 -19.04
C ASN A 779 -29.68 -18.34 -18.24
N THR A 780 -28.58 -17.97 -18.90
CA THR A 780 -27.51 -17.10 -18.37
C THR A 780 -26.43 -17.68 -17.46
N THR A 781 -26.00 -18.92 -17.65
CA THR A 781 -24.62 -19.29 -17.28
C THR A 781 -23.99 -19.97 -18.47
N LEU A 782 -22.95 -19.35 -19.03
CA LEU A 782 -21.99 -20.02 -19.90
C LEU A 782 -21.60 -21.33 -19.20
N THR A 783 -22.17 -22.45 -19.64
CA THR A 783 -21.70 -23.78 -19.24
C THR A 783 -20.35 -23.94 -19.91
N PHE A 784 -19.31 -23.52 -19.20
CA PHE A 784 -17.93 -23.89 -19.50
C PHE A 784 -17.86 -25.40 -19.48
N TYR A 785 -17.32 -25.99 -20.53
CA TYR A 785 -17.01 -27.40 -20.52
C TYR A 785 -15.56 -27.53 -20.08
N ALA A 786 -15.33 -28.09 -18.88
CA ALA A 786 -13.97 -28.39 -18.41
C ALA A 786 -13.15 -29.16 -19.48
N ASN A 787 -13.82 -29.96 -20.31
CA ASN A 787 -13.24 -30.68 -21.44
C ASN A 787 -12.61 -29.82 -22.56
N GLU A 788 -12.81 -28.51 -22.60
CA GLU A 788 -12.10 -27.61 -23.53
C GLU A 788 -10.62 -27.43 -23.13
N ARG A 789 -10.24 -27.87 -21.92
CA ARG A 789 -8.87 -27.82 -21.38
C ARG A 789 -8.10 -29.13 -21.47
N LEU A 790 -8.53 -30.06 -22.31
CA LEU A 790 -7.89 -31.38 -22.45
C LEU A 790 -7.15 -31.50 -23.78
N LEU A 791 -5.93 -32.05 -23.75
CA LEU A 791 -5.04 -32.12 -24.91
C LEU A 791 -5.53 -33.12 -25.98
N ASP A 792 -6.32 -34.12 -25.59
CA ASP A 792 -6.81 -35.18 -26.46
C ASP A 792 -8.07 -34.78 -27.26
N ARG A 793 -8.64 -33.61 -26.96
CA ARG A 793 -9.82 -33.06 -27.63
C ARG A 793 -9.43 -32.22 -28.85
N GLU A 794 -10.04 -32.52 -30.00
CA GLU A 794 -9.92 -31.66 -31.19
C GLU A 794 -10.60 -30.30 -30.93
N GLY A 795 -9.80 -29.28 -30.58
CA GLY A 795 -10.23 -27.90 -30.31
C GLY A 795 -9.57 -26.86 -31.22
N GLU A 796 -9.98 -25.59 -31.07
CA GLU A 796 -9.33 -24.45 -31.76
C GLU A 796 -8.07 -23.95 -31.03
N LEU A 797 -7.89 -24.33 -29.75
CA LEU A 797 -6.76 -23.95 -28.92
C LEU A 797 -5.53 -24.80 -29.26
N SER A 798 -4.34 -24.19 -29.21
CA SER A 798 -3.09 -24.94 -29.30
C SER A 798 -2.84 -25.74 -28.02
N ALA A 799 -1.93 -26.72 -28.08
CA ALA A 799 -1.55 -27.49 -26.89
C ALA A 799 -0.96 -26.57 -25.80
N GLU A 800 -0.17 -25.59 -26.21
CA GLU A 800 0.41 -24.59 -25.30
C GLU A 800 -0.68 -23.74 -24.65
N ASP A 801 -1.66 -23.29 -25.43
CA ASP A 801 -2.80 -22.52 -24.92
C ASP A 801 -3.60 -23.32 -23.89
N VAL A 802 -3.90 -24.59 -24.19
CA VAL A 802 -4.62 -25.50 -23.27
C VAL A 802 -3.87 -25.64 -21.94
N LEU A 803 -2.55 -25.86 -22.00
CA LEU A 803 -1.72 -26.02 -20.80
C LEU A 803 -1.56 -24.73 -19.98
N LEU A 804 -1.68 -23.56 -20.62
CA LEU A 804 -1.73 -22.26 -19.94
C LEU A 804 -3.14 -21.92 -19.42
N GLY A 805 -4.04 -22.90 -19.36
CA GLY A 805 -5.38 -22.76 -18.82
C GLY A 805 -6.37 -22.01 -19.74
N GLN A 806 -6.02 -21.82 -21.02
CA GLN A 806 -7.00 -21.34 -22.00
C GLN A 806 -8.17 -22.32 -22.08
N GLY A 807 -9.38 -21.80 -22.24
CA GLY A 807 -10.63 -22.56 -22.10
C GLY A 807 -11.36 -22.34 -20.77
N HIS A 808 -10.68 -21.83 -19.74
CA HIS A 808 -11.33 -21.33 -18.51
C HIS A 808 -11.22 -19.81 -18.41
N GLU A 809 -12.35 -19.12 -18.18
CA GLU A 809 -12.43 -17.65 -18.22
C GLU A 809 -11.50 -16.96 -17.22
N LEU A 810 -11.40 -17.51 -16.01
CA LEU A 810 -10.59 -16.94 -14.93
C LEU A 810 -9.13 -17.46 -14.92
N ILE A 811 -8.89 -18.77 -15.06
CA ILE A 811 -7.54 -19.37 -14.96
C ILE A 811 -6.58 -18.82 -16.01
N LYS A 812 -7.04 -18.60 -17.25
CA LYS A 812 -6.20 -18.05 -18.33
C LYS A 812 -5.54 -16.70 -18.02
N THR A 813 -6.02 -15.99 -16.99
CA THR A 813 -5.44 -14.69 -16.57
C THR A 813 -4.27 -14.85 -15.60
N LEU A 814 -4.17 -15.99 -14.89
CA LEU A 814 -3.16 -16.22 -13.86
C LEU A 814 -1.73 -16.21 -14.40
N PRO A 815 -1.40 -16.80 -15.58
CA PRO A 815 -0.05 -16.72 -16.12
C PRO A 815 0.43 -15.28 -16.31
N LEU A 816 -0.41 -14.40 -16.84
CA LEU A 816 -0.07 -12.99 -17.01
C LEU A 816 0.06 -12.28 -15.65
N ILE A 817 -0.80 -12.56 -14.69
CA ILE A 817 -0.72 -11.99 -13.33
C ILE A 817 0.61 -12.38 -12.65
N VAL A 818 0.98 -13.66 -12.67
CA VAL A 818 2.24 -14.15 -12.09
C VAL A 818 3.43 -13.53 -12.82
N TYR A 819 3.43 -13.57 -14.15
CA TYR A 819 4.47 -12.93 -14.94
C TYR A 819 4.63 -11.44 -14.59
N SER A 820 3.51 -10.73 -14.49
CA SER A 820 3.48 -9.33 -14.10
C SER A 820 4.00 -9.08 -12.68
N LEU A 821 3.67 -9.95 -11.72
CA LEU A 821 4.20 -9.85 -10.36
C LEU A 821 5.72 -10.02 -10.32
N LEU A 822 6.25 -11.00 -11.06
CA LEU A 822 7.68 -11.27 -11.11
C LEU A 822 8.51 -10.15 -11.77
N HIS A 823 7.86 -9.22 -12.49
CA HIS A 823 8.51 -8.09 -13.15
C HIS A 823 8.12 -6.72 -12.59
N CYS A 824 7.32 -6.66 -11.52
CA CYS A 824 7.01 -5.40 -10.83
C CYS A 824 8.26 -4.83 -10.13
N ASP A 825 8.30 -3.52 -9.90
CA ASP A 825 9.47 -2.84 -9.32
C ASP A 825 9.91 -3.38 -7.93
N ALA A 826 9.04 -4.12 -7.23
CA ALA A 826 9.39 -4.80 -5.97
C ALA A 826 10.15 -6.13 -6.17
N ILE A 827 9.83 -6.92 -7.22
CA ILE A 827 10.28 -8.33 -7.40
C ILE A 827 11.06 -8.54 -8.72
N ARG A 828 11.21 -7.51 -9.55
CA ARG A 828 11.97 -7.59 -10.82
C ARG A 828 13.44 -7.97 -10.56
N PRO A 829 14.09 -8.84 -11.35
CA PRO A 829 15.54 -9.04 -11.24
C PRO A 829 16.34 -7.76 -11.55
N SER A 830 17.50 -7.56 -10.91
CA SER A 830 18.42 -6.49 -11.35
C SER A 830 19.42 -6.95 -12.42
N THR A 831 19.32 -8.18 -12.91
CA THR A 831 20.30 -8.76 -13.82
C THR A 831 20.16 -8.18 -15.23
N ALA A 832 20.68 -6.97 -15.43
CA ALA A 832 21.21 -6.57 -16.72
C ALA A 832 22.46 -7.42 -16.95
N SER A 833 22.29 -8.61 -17.52
CA SER A 833 23.39 -9.44 -18.01
C SER A 833 24.38 -8.53 -18.73
N SER A 834 25.56 -8.32 -18.14
CA SER A 834 26.59 -7.39 -18.63
C SER A 834 27.08 -7.72 -20.06
N LYS A 835 26.59 -8.82 -20.63
CA LYS A 835 26.90 -9.34 -21.96
C LYS A 835 25.88 -8.92 -23.03
N MET A 836 24.72 -8.36 -22.68
CA MET A 836 23.71 -7.96 -23.66
C MET A 836 23.81 -6.47 -23.98
N ASN A 837 24.34 -6.14 -25.18
CA ASN A 837 24.40 -4.77 -25.74
C ASN A 837 23.00 -4.21 -26.08
N VAL A 838 22.00 -4.38 -25.22
CA VAL A 838 20.66 -3.88 -25.47
C VAL A 838 20.64 -2.40 -25.11
N THR A 839 20.40 -1.57 -26.12
CA THR A 839 20.37 -0.10 -26.02
C THR A 839 19.15 0.45 -25.27
N THR A 840 18.27 -0.40 -24.77
CA THR A 840 17.14 0.01 -23.93
C THR A 840 17.62 0.09 -22.50
N SER A 841 17.76 1.33 -22.01
CA SER A 841 18.01 1.67 -20.60
C SER A 841 16.99 0.97 -19.68
N SER A 842 17.28 -0.26 -19.24
CA SER A 842 16.44 -0.98 -18.29
C SER A 842 16.64 -0.36 -16.90
N TYR A 843 15.54 0.12 -16.32
CA TYR A 843 15.51 0.59 -14.95
C TYR A 843 15.83 -0.57 -13.99
N LEU A 844 16.77 -0.34 -13.07
CA LEU A 844 17.18 -1.27 -12.02
C LEU A 844 16.85 -0.63 -10.66
N PRO A 845 15.85 -1.12 -9.91
CA PRO A 845 15.48 -0.53 -8.64
C PRO A 845 16.53 -0.86 -7.55
N THR A 846 16.92 0.14 -6.76
CA THR A 846 17.75 -0.04 -5.55
C THR A 846 16.97 -0.76 -4.46
N THR A 847 17.66 -1.28 -3.44
CA THR A 847 17.05 -1.92 -2.26
C THR A 847 15.98 -1.04 -1.60
N ASP A 848 16.28 0.24 -1.34
CA ASP A 848 15.31 1.20 -0.82
C ASP A 848 14.14 1.44 -1.78
N ALA A 849 14.38 1.52 -3.09
CA ALA A 849 13.32 1.71 -4.08
C ALA A 849 12.39 0.48 -4.18
N ARG A 850 12.95 -0.74 -4.10
CA ARG A 850 12.20 -2.00 -4.00
C ARG A 850 11.35 -2.03 -2.76
N CYS A 851 11.92 -1.66 -1.62
CA CYS A 851 11.20 -1.61 -0.36
C CYS A 851 10.06 -0.59 -0.40
N ALA A 852 10.30 0.63 -0.90
CA ALA A 852 9.27 1.64 -1.07
C ALA A 852 8.14 1.16 -2.00
N ALA A 853 8.49 0.61 -3.17
CA ALA A 853 7.54 0.03 -4.10
C ALA A 853 6.73 -1.10 -3.44
N GLY A 854 7.41 -1.97 -2.70
CA GLY A 854 6.78 -3.10 -2.05
C GLY A 854 5.85 -2.71 -0.91
N ALA A 855 6.25 -1.75 -0.08
CA ALA A 855 5.39 -1.21 0.96
C ALA A 855 4.14 -0.55 0.37
N GLN A 856 4.28 0.24 -0.70
CA GLN A 856 3.12 0.81 -1.39
C GLN A 856 2.18 -0.26 -1.91
N MET A 857 2.70 -1.24 -2.67
CA MET A 857 1.93 -2.35 -3.22
C MET A 857 1.21 -3.14 -2.12
N SER A 858 1.88 -3.46 -1.01
CA SER A 858 1.30 -4.22 0.11
C SER A 858 0.08 -3.56 0.75
N SER A 859 -0.09 -2.25 0.57
CA SER A 859 -1.22 -1.50 1.11
C SER A 859 -2.33 -1.23 0.09
N MET A 860 -2.21 -1.68 -1.18
CA MET A 860 -3.16 -1.39 -2.26
C MET A 860 -4.36 -2.34 -2.25
N THR A 861 -5.56 -1.83 -2.55
CA THR A 861 -6.73 -2.67 -2.84
C THR A 861 -6.49 -3.57 -4.05
N PRO A 862 -7.10 -4.77 -4.15
CA PRO A 862 -6.85 -5.69 -5.25
C PRO A 862 -7.00 -5.06 -6.64
N PRO A 863 -8.04 -4.25 -6.94
CA PRO A 863 -8.14 -3.66 -8.28
C PRO A 863 -7.09 -2.57 -8.56
N THR A 864 -6.58 -1.90 -7.53
CA THR A 864 -5.44 -0.97 -7.67
C THR A 864 -4.15 -1.75 -7.89
N MET A 865 -3.94 -2.85 -7.16
CA MET A 865 -2.82 -3.76 -7.34
C MET A 865 -2.80 -4.34 -8.76
N SER A 866 -3.93 -4.80 -9.30
CA SER A 866 -4.02 -5.33 -10.66
C SER A 866 -3.57 -4.29 -11.69
N LYS A 867 -3.98 -3.02 -11.55
CA LYS A 867 -3.51 -1.92 -12.42
C LYS A 867 -2.03 -1.58 -12.23
N CYS A 868 -1.47 -1.88 -11.05
CA CYS A 868 -0.07 -1.68 -10.73
C CYS A 868 0.82 -2.66 -11.51
N ILE A 869 0.42 -3.94 -11.55
CA ILE A 869 1.17 -5.03 -12.19
C ILE A 869 0.79 -5.22 -13.66
N ALA A 870 -0.44 -4.87 -14.06
CA ALA A 870 -0.92 -4.92 -15.43
C ALA A 870 -1.73 -3.65 -15.71
N PRO A 871 -1.06 -2.53 -16.03
CA PRO A 871 -1.71 -1.27 -16.35
C PRO A 871 -2.80 -1.42 -17.40
N ARG A 872 -3.89 -0.66 -17.28
CA ARG A 872 -5.00 -0.77 -18.23
C ARG A 872 -4.70 0.07 -19.46
N LEU A 873 -4.47 -0.59 -20.60
CA LEU A 873 -4.29 0.08 -21.89
C LEU A 873 -5.58 0.03 -22.71
N GLN A 874 -6.02 1.19 -23.19
CA GLN A 874 -7.26 1.36 -23.93
C GLN A 874 -7.04 2.14 -25.23
N LEU A 875 -7.91 1.91 -26.21
CA LEU A 875 -7.95 2.69 -27.45
C LEU A 875 -9.23 3.52 -27.51
N TRP A 876 -9.06 4.82 -27.71
CA TRP A 876 -10.14 5.81 -27.71
C TRP A 876 -10.17 6.60 -29.02
N SER A 877 -11.36 7.10 -29.38
CA SER A 877 -11.57 8.14 -30.39
C SER A 877 -12.22 9.35 -29.75
N ALA A 878 -11.79 10.55 -30.14
CA ALA A 878 -12.38 11.79 -29.66
C ALA A 878 -13.87 11.92 -29.99
N GLY A 879 -14.31 11.34 -31.12
CA GLY A 879 -15.70 11.41 -31.59
C GLY A 879 -16.58 10.25 -31.14
N GLU A 880 -16.04 9.03 -31.08
CA GLU A 880 -16.82 7.81 -30.81
C GLU A 880 -16.73 7.35 -29.34
N GLY A 881 -15.78 7.88 -28.56
CA GLY A 881 -15.50 7.42 -27.20
C GLY A 881 -14.55 6.23 -27.19
N MET A 882 -14.75 5.32 -26.24
CA MET A 882 -13.91 4.12 -26.09
C MET A 882 -14.17 3.14 -27.24
N ILE A 883 -13.11 2.76 -27.96
CA ILE A 883 -13.16 1.80 -29.07
C ILE A 883 -12.84 0.41 -28.53
N LEU A 884 -11.72 0.28 -27.80
CA LEU A 884 -11.29 -0.95 -27.15
C LEU A 884 -11.08 -0.68 -25.67
N ASP A 885 -11.74 -1.48 -24.83
CA ASP A 885 -11.65 -1.36 -23.37
C ASP A 885 -10.35 -1.93 -22.80
N MET A 886 -9.77 -2.92 -23.48
CA MET A 886 -8.51 -3.57 -23.13
C MET A 886 -7.73 -3.86 -24.41
N VAL A 887 -6.44 -3.51 -24.39
CA VAL A 887 -5.45 -3.85 -25.39
C VAL A 887 -4.34 -4.61 -24.66
N ASP A 888 -3.92 -5.76 -25.19
CA ASP A 888 -2.83 -6.54 -24.63
C ASP A 888 -1.56 -5.68 -24.45
N LEU A 889 -0.78 -5.98 -23.42
CA LEU A 889 0.38 -5.21 -23.00
C LEU A 889 1.64 -5.62 -23.77
N LYS A 890 1.51 -5.79 -25.08
CA LYS A 890 2.59 -6.05 -26.04
C LYS A 890 2.50 -5.10 -27.23
N MET A 891 3.65 -4.69 -27.75
CA MET A 891 3.74 -3.72 -28.85
C MET A 891 3.01 -4.20 -30.10
N GLU A 892 3.09 -5.49 -30.41
CA GLU A 892 2.42 -6.08 -31.57
C GLU A 892 0.90 -5.87 -31.52
N ALA A 893 0.27 -6.10 -30.36
CA ALA A 893 -1.18 -5.92 -30.19
C ALA A 893 -1.59 -4.45 -30.25
N VAL A 894 -0.75 -3.55 -29.74
CA VAL A 894 -0.98 -2.10 -29.88
C VAL A 894 -0.94 -1.70 -31.35
N VAL A 895 0.08 -2.12 -32.10
CA VAL A 895 0.20 -1.86 -33.55
C VAL A 895 -0.99 -2.44 -34.30
N GLN A 896 -1.39 -3.67 -34.00
CA GLN A 896 -2.52 -4.35 -34.63
C GLN A 896 -3.83 -3.60 -34.36
N SER A 897 -4.10 -3.27 -33.10
CA SER A 897 -5.31 -2.54 -32.70
C SER A 897 -5.38 -1.18 -33.37
N VAL A 898 -4.28 -0.42 -33.38
CA VAL A 898 -4.22 0.87 -34.06
C VAL A 898 -4.36 0.71 -35.58
N GLY A 899 -3.82 -0.36 -36.17
CA GLY A 899 -3.96 -0.65 -37.59
C GLY A 899 -5.39 -1.02 -38.00
N GLU A 900 -6.09 -1.84 -37.21
CA GLU A 900 -7.46 -2.30 -37.45
C GLU A 900 -8.46 -1.16 -37.31
N PHE A 901 -8.37 -0.38 -36.23
CA PHE A 901 -9.27 0.73 -35.94
C PHE A 901 -8.79 2.06 -36.51
N GLY A 902 -7.60 2.09 -37.11
CA GLY A 902 -6.97 3.26 -37.74
C GLY A 902 -7.74 3.84 -38.91
N PHE A 903 -8.70 3.10 -39.46
CA PHE A 903 -9.50 3.51 -40.62
C PHE A 903 -10.99 3.38 -40.32
N GLU A 904 -11.79 4.37 -40.73
CA GLU A 904 -13.24 4.27 -40.64
C GLU A 904 -13.77 3.13 -41.52
N ALA A 905 -14.45 2.14 -40.93
CA ALA A 905 -14.98 0.98 -41.64
C ALA A 905 -15.86 1.33 -42.85
N LYS A 906 -16.56 2.47 -42.82
CA LYS A 906 -17.45 2.93 -43.90
C LYS A 906 -16.74 3.66 -45.04
N THR A 907 -15.68 4.40 -44.73
CA THR A 907 -15.07 5.35 -45.69
C THR A 907 -13.65 4.96 -46.09
N GLY A 908 -13.00 4.08 -45.33
CA GLY A 908 -11.59 3.73 -45.48
C GLY A 908 -10.65 4.91 -45.22
N LYS A 909 -11.14 6.01 -44.62
CA LYS A 909 -10.32 7.18 -44.29
C LYS A 909 -9.59 6.94 -42.98
N PRO A 910 -8.33 7.40 -42.86
CA PRO A 910 -7.61 7.32 -41.60
C PRO A 910 -8.34 8.13 -40.52
N ARG A 911 -8.34 7.62 -39.29
CA ARG A 911 -8.86 8.25 -38.09
C ARG A 911 -7.71 8.99 -37.38
N PRO A 912 -7.57 10.32 -37.57
CA PRO A 912 -6.50 11.08 -36.93
C PRO A 912 -6.79 11.38 -35.44
N ASP A 913 -7.92 10.93 -34.92
CA ASP A 913 -8.40 11.22 -33.57
C ASP A 913 -8.26 10.04 -32.60
N LEU A 914 -7.46 9.04 -32.97
CA LEU A 914 -7.17 7.89 -32.12
C LEU A 914 -6.16 8.24 -31.02
N VAL A 915 -6.50 7.81 -29.80
CA VAL A 915 -5.73 8.08 -28.59
C VAL A 915 -5.54 6.77 -27.83
N LEU A 916 -4.31 6.51 -27.43
CA LEU A 916 -4.00 5.46 -26.45
C LEU A 916 -4.11 6.06 -25.05
N PHE A 917 -4.86 5.39 -24.20
CA PHE A 917 -5.06 5.76 -22.81
C PHE A 917 -4.52 4.64 -21.92
N LEU A 918 -3.46 4.94 -21.18
CA LEU A 918 -2.82 4.06 -20.22
C LEU A 918 -3.17 4.54 -18.81
N ASP A 919 -3.86 3.69 -18.04
CA ASP A 919 -4.21 3.94 -16.63
C ASP A 919 -3.29 3.11 -15.72
N ALA A 920 -2.35 3.80 -15.05
CA ALA A 920 -1.39 3.23 -14.11
C ALA A 920 -1.28 4.10 -12.83
N PRO A 921 -0.89 3.53 -11.68
CA PRO A 921 -0.84 4.25 -10.39
C PRO A 921 0.22 5.34 -10.32
N ASP A 922 1.32 5.21 -11.05
CA ASP A 922 2.39 6.21 -11.08
C ASP A 922 2.06 7.38 -12.01
N CYS A 923 1.50 7.09 -13.18
CA CYS A 923 1.05 8.09 -14.14
C CYS A 923 -0.04 7.58 -15.09
N ILE A 924 -0.85 8.52 -15.57
CA ILE A 924 -1.81 8.30 -16.65
C ILE A 924 -1.20 8.85 -17.93
N VAL A 925 -1.05 8.02 -18.95
CA VAL A 925 -0.55 8.46 -20.26
C VAL A 925 -1.69 8.57 -21.25
N VAL A 926 -1.78 9.72 -21.91
CA VAL A 926 -2.72 9.98 -22.99
C VAL A 926 -1.89 10.38 -24.20
N CYS A 927 -1.67 9.45 -25.12
CA CYS A 927 -0.79 9.67 -26.26
C CYS A 927 -1.47 9.42 -27.61
N ASP A 928 -1.01 10.11 -28.64
CA ASP A 928 -1.50 9.93 -30.00
C ASP A 928 -1.17 8.51 -30.52
N ALA A 929 -2.19 7.79 -30.99
CA ALA A 929 -2.01 6.42 -31.49
C ALA A 929 -1.13 6.37 -32.76
N SER A 930 -0.99 7.49 -33.49
CA SER A 930 -0.14 7.57 -34.67
C SER A 930 1.35 7.37 -34.37
N TYR A 931 1.79 7.49 -33.11
CA TYR A 931 3.18 7.21 -32.70
C TYR A 931 3.59 5.76 -32.95
N VAL A 932 2.62 4.84 -32.91
CA VAL A 932 2.85 3.40 -33.08
C VAL A 932 2.64 2.96 -34.54
N SER A 933 1.98 3.82 -35.34
CA SER A 933 1.74 3.56 -36.76
C SER A 933 3.02 3.84 -37.57
N SER A 934 3.80 2.80 -37.84
CA SER A 934 5.12 2.82 -38.50
C SER A 934 5.13 3.21 -40.00
N GLY A 935 4.20 4.05 -40.44
CA GLY A 935 4.21 4.64 -41.77
C GLY A 935 4.76 6.06 -41.74
N PRO A 936 6.01 6.33 -42.20
CA PRO A 936 6.43 7.69 -42.52
C PRO A 936 5.55 8.21 -43.66
N SER A 937 4.40 8.79 -43.32
CA SER A 937 3.51 9.39 -44.29
C SER A 937 4.19 10.64 -44.85
N PRO A 938 4.43 10.69 -46.18
CA PRO A 938 5.13 11.80 -46.79
C PRO A 938 4.22 13.04 -46.83
N SER A 939 4.55 13.99 -45.96
CA SER A 939 4.46 15.44 -46.19
C SER A 939 3.09 16.12 -46.31
N SER A 940 2.92 17.14 -45.46
CA SER A 940 2.47 18.51 -45.82
C SER A 940 1.05 19.01 -45.52
N LYS A 941 0.23 18.32 -44.71
CA LYS A 941 -0.99 18.95 -44.19
C LYS A 941 -0.96 18.93 -42.67
N LYS A 942 -0.98 20.13 -42.08
CA LYS A 942 -1.17 20.35 -40.62
C LYS A 942 -2.29 19.42 -40.16
N ASN A 943 -1.93 18.38 -39.43
CA ASN A 943 -2.93 17.46 -38.94
C ASN A 943 -3.76 18.22 -37.90
N LYS A 944 -5.06 17.96 -37.91
CA LYS A 944 -5.96 18.54 -36.91
C LYS A 944 -5.47 18.03 -35.55
N LYS A 945 -5.12 18.94 -34.64
CA LYS A 945 -4.63 18.60 -33.30
C LYS A 945 -5.58 17.58 -32.65
N THR A 946 -5.04 16.42 -32.27
CA THR A 946 -5.74 15.39 -31.51
C THR A 946 -6.32 16.03 -30.25
N CYS A 947 -7.61 15.87 -30.03
CA CYS A 947 -8.33 16.51 -28.94
C CYS A 947 -8.96 15.46 -28.02
N ILE A 948 -8.94 15.72 -26.72
CA ILE A 948 -9.60 14.86 -25.73
C ILE A 948 -11.10 15.11 -25.80
N GLY A 949 -11.87 14.07 -26.13
CA GLY A 949 -13.32 14.11 -26.07
C GLY A 949 -13.84 14.08 -24.62
N PRO A 950 -15.09 14.50 -24.35
CA PRO A 950 -15.64 14.57 -22.99
C PRO A 950 -15.72 13.19 -22.29
N LEU A 951 -15.91 12.11 -23.04
CA LEU A 951 -15.95 10.75 -22.48
C LEU A 951 -14.58 10.31 -21.97
N LEU A 952 -13.50 10.60 -22.71
CA LEU A 952 -12.14 10.30 -22.28
C LEU A 952 -11.72 11.19 -21.10
N ASP A 953 -12.12 12.47 -21.08
CA ASP A 953 -11.90 13.35 -19.93
C ASP A 953 -12.57 12.81 -18.65
N ASN A 954 -13.80 12.29 -18.76
CA ASN A 954 -14.48 11.63 -17.64
C ASN A 954 -13.76 10.34 -17.20
N ALA A 955 -13.26 9.54 -18.15
CA ALA A 955 -12.48 8.34 -17.84
C ALA A 955 -11.16 8.69 -17.12
N ILE A 956 -10.44 9.73 -17.57
CA ILE A 956 -9.24 10.25 -16.90
C ILE A 956 -9.59 10.70 -15.47
N LYS A 957 -10.66 11.48 -15.28
CA LYS A 957 -11.10 11.91 -13.95
C LYS A 957 -11.47 10.73 -13.04
N ALA A 958 -12.12 9.71 -13.59
CA ALA A 958 -12.47 8.49 -12.85
C ALA A 958 -11.22 7.71 -12.45
N ALA A 959 -10.26 7.55 -13.35
CA ALA A 959 -8.98 6.91 -13.09
C ALA A 959 -8.20 7.66 -12.00
N VAL A 960 -8.07 8.99 -12.11
CA VAL A 960 -7.40 9.83 -11.11
C VAL A 960 -7.99 9.66 -9.70
N ARG A 961 -9.32 9.54 -9.60
CA ARG A 961 -10.02 9.34 -8.31
C ARG A 961 -9.93 7.91 -7.77
N SER A 962 -9.45 6.96 -8.57
CA SER A 962 -9.36 5.54 -8.18
C SER A 962 -8.09 5.18 -7.41
N TYR A 963 -7.13 6.11 -7.30
CA TYR A 963 -5.88 5.92 -6.59
C TYR A 963 -5.86 6.72 -5.28
N ARG A 964 -5.05 6.26 -4.31
CA ARG A 964 -4.78 6.98 -3.06
C ARG A 964 -4.30 8.39 -3.35
N THR A 965 -3.27 8.47 -4.18
CA THR A 965 -2.71 9.74 -4.66
C THR A 965 -2.99 9.88 -6.15
N PRO A 966 -3.60 11.00 -6.59
CA PRO A 966 -3.78 11.32 -8.01
C PRO A 966 -2.50 11.13 -8.83
N PRO A 967 -2.46 10.19 -9.81
CA PRO A 967 -1.30 10.00 -10.67
C PRO A 967 -1.01 11.25 -11.50
N THR A 968 0.23 11.38 -11.96
CA THR A 968 0.58 12.46 -12.89
C THR A 968 -0.01 12.16 -14.26
N ILE A 969 -0.66 13.13 -14.89
CA ILE A 969 -1.24 12.96 -16.23
C ILE A 969 -0.25 13.49 -17.26
N ILE A 970 0.14 12.64 -18.21
CA ILE A 970 1.05 12.95 -19.31
C ILE A 970 0.23 13.00 -20.60
N TYR A 971 0.08 14.20 -21.15
CA TYR A 971 -0.52 14.41 -22.47
C TYR A 971 0.58 14.51 -23.52
N ASP A 972 0.68 13.52 -24.40
CA ASP A 972 1.69 13.44 -25.47
C ASP A 972 0.98 13.54 -26.82
N PHE A 973 0.72 14.78 -27.25
CA PHE A 973 0.04 15.10 -28.51
C PHE A 973 0.86 16.01 -29.42
N ASP A 974 2.05 16.45 -28.99
CA ASP A 974 2.79 17.46 -29.73
C ASP A 974 3.31 16.87 -31.05
N GLU A 975 3.12 17.60 -32.15
CA GLU A 975 3.80 17.26 -33.41
C GLU A 975 5.31 17.39 -33.16
N PRO A 976 6.16 16.50 -33.68
CA PRO A 976 7.60 16.64 -33.52
C PRO A 976 8.04 17.96 -34.15
N ASP A 977 8.29 18.98 -33.32
CA ASP A 977 8.53 20.37 -33.74
C ASP A 977 9.82 20.53 -34.58
N SER A 978 10.61 19.47 -34.72
CA SER A 978 11.67 19.33 -35.72
C SER A 978 12.01 17.85 -35.89
N GLN A 979 12.59 17.47 -37.03
CA GLN A 979 13.13 16.11 -37.28
C GLN A 979 14.25 15.67 -36.29
N GLN A 980 14.49 16.41 -35.19
CA GLN A 980 15.64 16.21 -34.31
C GLN A 980 15.34 15.50 -33.00
N ASP A 981 14.10 15.47 -32.50
CA ASP A 981 13.78 14.72 -31.28
C ASP A 981 13.22 13.34 -31.62
N PRO A 982 13.99 12.25 -31.42
CA PRO A 982 13.50 10.89 -31.65
C PRO A 982 12.28 10.61 -30.76
N LEU A 983 11.33 9.80 -31.27
CA LEU A 983 10.14 9.35 -30.52
C LEU A 983 10.52 8.79 -29.14
N GLU A 984 11.65 8.10 -29.10
CA GLU A 984 12.24 7.53 -27.89
C GLU A 984 12.57 8.56 -26.82
N LYS A 985 12.56 9.88 -27.07
CA LYS A 985 12.74 10.90 -26.02
C LYS A 985 11.43 11.37 -25.39
N ARG A 986 10.28 11.01 -25.96
CA ARG A 986 9.00 11.48 -25.46
C ARG A 986 8.63 10.76 -24.17
N PRO A 987 8.24 11.49 -23.11
CA PRO A 987 7.98 10.90 -21.80
C PRO A 987 6.78 9.95 -21.83
N GLY A 988 5.70 10.31 -22.52
CA GLY A 988 4.50 9.48 -22.64
C GLY A 988 4.78 8.19 -23.39
N TYR A 989 5.43 8.29 -24.56
CA TYR A 989 5.80 7.10 -25.34
C TYR A 989 6.79 6.18 -24.62
N ARG A 990 7.84 6.73 -23.96
CA ARG A 990 8.75 5.93 -23.12
C ARG A 990 8.01 5.15 -22.04
N ARG A 991 7.11 5.84 -21.34
CA ARG A 991 6.31 5.22 -20.28
C ARG A 991 5.38 4.14 -20.82
N LEU A 992 4.76 4.37 -21.98
CA LEU A 992 3.96 3.36 -22.67
C LEU A 992 4.80 2.10 -22.92
N LEU A 993 5.98 2.23 -23.53
CA LEU A 993 6.89 1.09 -23.77
C LEU A 993 7.27 0.35 -22.48
N ALA A 994 7.56 1.09 -21.42
CA ALA A 994 7.89 0.50 -20.11
C ALA A 994 6.70 -0.22 -19.45
N SER A 995 5.46 0.05 -19.88
CA SER A 995 4.24 -0.60 -19.40
C SER A 995 3.87 -1.87 -20.16
N LEU A 996 4.53 -2.13 -21.30
CA LEU A 996 4.30 -3.32 -22.11
C LEU A 996 5.00 -4.51 -21.45
N VAL A 997 4.41 -5.01 -20.37
CA VAL A 997 4.96 -6.10 -19.56
C VAL A 997 5.20 -7.36 -20.39
N GLU A 998 4.33 -7.67 -21.35
CA GLU A 998 4.48 -8.88 -22.17
C GLU A 998 5.74 -8.85 -23.04
N ASP A 999 6.27 -7.67 -23.35
CA ASP A 999 7.51 -7.50 -24.12
C ASP A 999 8.78 -7.54 -23.25
N GLN A 1000 8.65 -7.56 -21.92
CA GLN A 1000 9.80 -7.63 -21.00
C GLN A 1000 10.40 -9.04 -21.02
N PRO A 1001 11.73 -9.20 -20.90
CA PRO A 1001 12.36 -10.52 -20.84
C PRO A 1001 12.15 -11.19 -19.47
N GLY A 1002 11.89 -12.50 -19.47
CA GLY A 1002 11.72 -13.34 -18.29
C GLY A 1002 13.03 -13.83 -17.68
N ASN A 1003 12.94 -14.31 -16.44
CA ASN A 1003 14.11 -14.67 -15.60
C ASN A 1003 14.86 -15.92 -16.11
N ASN A 1004 14.13 -16.84 -16.74
CA ASN A 1004 14.67 -18.07 -17.34
C ASN A 1004 15.35 -17.84 -18.71
N GLY A 1005 15.63 -16.59 -19.08
CA GLY A 1005 16.18 -16.22 -20.38
C GLY A 1005 15.15 -16.15 -21.50
N ALA A 1006 13.85 -16.28 -21.20
CA ALA A 1006 12.78 -15.97 -22.13
C ALA A 1006 12.86 -14.50 -22.58
N SER A 1007 12.67 -14.24 -23.87
CA SER A 1007 12.74 -12.89 -24.43
C SER A 1007 11.47 -12.06 -24.20
N ASN A 1008 10.34 -12.70 -23.90
CA ASN A 1008 9.02 -12.09 -23.69
C ASN A 1008 8.07 -13.09 -23.01
N PHE A 1009 6.87 -12.62 -22.65
CA PHE A 1009 5.82 -13.43 -22.01
C PHE A 1009 5.42 -14.65 -22.85
N LYS A 1010 5.36 -14.53 -24.18
CA LYS A 1010 5.00 -15.64 -25.05
C LYS A 1010 6.00 -16.79 -24.94
N GLN A 1011 7.30 -16.48 -25.06
CA GLN A 1011 8.35 -17.49 -24.92
C GLN A 1011 8.39 -18.07 -23.50
N TRP A 1012 8.15 -17.25 -22.48
CA TRP A 1012 8.05 -17.72 -21.10
C TRP A 1012 6.88 -18.70 -20.92
N GLY A 1013 5.72 -18.41 -21.50
CA GLY A 1013 4.55 -19.29 -21.50
C GLY A 1013 4.78 -20.59 -22.28
N GLU A 1014 5.47 -20.54 -23.41
CA GLU A 1014 5.88 -21.74 -24.16
C GLU A 1014 6.78 -22.66 -23.31
N ASN A 1015 7.79 -22.09 -22.65
CA ASN A 1015 8.67 -22.84 -21.74
C ASN A 1015 7.91 -23.43 -20.55
N LEU A 1016 6.92 -22.71 -20.01
CA LEU A 1016 6.09 -23.17 -18.90
C LEU A 1016 5.18 -24.32 -19.33
N ALA A 1017 4.53 -24.21 -20.50
CA ALA A 1017 3.70 -25.26 -21.07
C ALA A 1017 4.49 -26.56 -21.32
N GLU A 1018 5.73 -26.45 -21.83
CA GLU A 1018 6.62 -27.61 -21.99
C GLU A 1018 6.87 -28.33 -20.65
N GLN A 1019 7.16 -27.57 -19.59
CA GLN A 1019 7.38 -28.13 -18.24
C GLN A 1019 6.14 -28.81 -17.67
N ILE A 1020 4.95 -28.21 -17.85
CA ILE A 1020 3.68 -28.81 -17.41
C ILE A 1020 3.42 -30.11 -18.16
N HIS A 1021 3.67 -30.13 -19.47
CA HIS A 1021 3.51 -31.33 -20.28
C HIS A 1021 4.41 -32.47 -19.79
N GLU A 1022 5.70 -32.18 -19.52
CA GLU A 1022 6.62 -33.16 -18.93
C GLU A 1022 6.21 -33.65 -17.55
N GLU A 1023 5.50 -32.84 -16.76
CA GLU A 1023 5.02 -33.23 -15.43
C GLU A 1023 3.81 -34.16 -15.54
N LEU A 1024 2.88 -33.87 -16.44
CA LEU A 1024 1.73 -34.74 -16.73
C LEU A 1024 2.17 -36.11 -17.29
N GLU A 1025 3.16 -36.15 -18.18
CA GLU A 1025 3.69 -37.41 -18.71
C GLU A 1025 4.34 -38.31 -17.63
N LYS A 1026 4.91 -37.72 -16.57
CA LYS A 1026 5.55 -38.47 -15.47
C LYS A 1026 4.54 -39.16 -14.55
N GLU A 1027 3.31 -38.69 -14.49
CA GLU A 1027 2.27 -39.30 -13.65
C GLU A 1027 1.57 -40.48 -14.33
N ASP A 1028 1.58 -40.53 -15.66
CA ASP A 1028 1.03 -41.62 -16.47
C ASP A 1028 1.92 -42.88 -16.50
N ASP A 1029 3.23 -42.73 -16.24
CA ASP A 1029 4.25 -43.79 -16.18
C ASP A 1029 4.36 -44.46 -14.80
#